data_AF-A0A849QLU5-F1
#
_entry.id   AF-A0A849QLU5-F1
#
_cell.length_a   1.000
_cell.length_b   1.000
_cell.length_c   1.000
_cell.angle_alpha   90.00
_cell.angle_beta   90.00
_cell.angle_gamma   90.00
#
_symmetry.space_group_name_H-M   'P 1'
#
loop_
_entity.id
_entity.type
_entity.pdbx_description
1 polymer ?
#
loop_
_entity_poly.entity_id
_entity_poly.type
_entity_poly.pdbx_seq_one_letter_code
_entity_poly.pdbx_strand_id
1 'polypeptide(L)'
;MNEEHFASIEYKCTSTTGSGNQEIILDEKNGNKLSPISLSILDSVISNKVTIIFSQGPLNLSPIISCVFAFQKQRDILIGIPKTQFNESFDKSIDIYFSLIYKKMIDSMPSASFYFYNDMLWCKGSINEETNELTNIDVTIRPKYGDRRYKEKYESIVNEKLKNGVFQTIPKIVSIPIADIAPASMMGEKPLKFKKDDYKLNNFNPGLIIYESLNERYYNFNNLIELINKSKKSDVKLVLHFSWPYLKGLSEFLDKIKDVDDIKIVHLGKRLCIESQNEFKKPPSNIIPLSLEGDLWDLYYPANTSINFKIILPALSTIDNSLSTADVAYFDWPFDSRVWDIREHLKYKNTDKIEQNILKFPSMFDGFLSPSEIKRRCKKNGMWMTLPISDSFSTNTNESSRAVGIFKGLCSDIEKCRDISYELRNLYTTSTISKKTLFQTFMVGKINQFCDVNDTLSKSEAIPSISIIVANLHPYLATQSSFFESINYLVSSIKSMVEETLFPRLINKENEVIIEVAAHNGHKIEEVVFKDGTIQESYIKMTKKIFSENHPQLDLRIFNKDTSLRIMVKTREPIEYSEFNRKSSTIEKRFCKGLVLYDAVIKDNGSFIENKVSNISFDRTYKNLIVNVELGFRTDKGNSKNTYEMQILYTDLSKIQELPHELVQHSELLIPGPIPFHTISDEDILISHGYDALLLPFKKVVFFAYPGSNFKQLLRQIDLYNDLISETQTNIAKRDLLFSIEHTNKSHRFKVPPKPHFNETQEKKSEMDTPLDTAFRQELLDDSNVDEFERDEIKSLIDIWNTIEKSTHQQSQPHSFKHQSSKEHMEFCVEYKTGEYASDRNVISFPIDTLIRKKYDGEYILLPVNELSEGDRIFYIKSKERESIENYLLRTLLNEEELSLEKILEPLTSLKIFYETLKSLNIMKDYDESQMKKIDWLSIDQKKSLFNLLRILLNNDLLTSEEDRKLLILNGIWKNVTSERLIEIFNEGSKTLTQIKLFDLAREMGLTYKQNSFKALCSTAINPEQKHYSFQNENNLLALGRLLGHQNIIDNYQTINEKGVIIGTFLRQVGRSIKRVTSGNSEPFNEIDISIEGKIEKCTIIKTGKC
;
A
#
# COMPACT_ATOMS: atom_id res chain seq x y z
N MET A 1 49.53 12.28 -2.91
CA MET A 1 49.88 11.04 -3.63
C MET A 1 49.32 9.89 -2.82
N ASN A 2 48.10 9.46 -3.13
CA ASN A 2 47.42 8.36 -2.45
C ASN A 2 47.28 7.25 -3.50
N GLU A 3 48.04 6.16 -3.35
CA GLU A 3 47.70 4.91 -4.02
C GLU A 3 46.44 4.37 -3.34
N GLU A 4 45.31 4.36 -4.07
CA GLU A 4 44.12 3.62 -3.65
C GLU A 4 44.43 2.13 -3.71
N HIS A 5 44.88 1.54 -2.60
CA HIS A 5 45.02 0.08 -2.49
C HIS A 5 43.64 -0.57 -2.51
N PHE A 6 43.28 -1.20 -3.63
CA PHE A 6 42.12 -2.07 -3.69
C PHE A 6 42.58 -3.50 -3.40
N ALA A 7 42.33 -3.97 -2.17
CA ALA A 7 42.59 -5.37 -1.80
C ALA A 7 41.85 -6.32 -2.76
N SER A 8 42.48 -7.46 -3.11
CA SER A 8 41.76 -8.51 -3.83
C SER A 8 40.76 -9.18 -2.90
N ILE A 9 39.50 -9.27 -3.31
CA ILE A 9 38.39 -9.77 -2.50
C ILE A 9 37.94 -11.12 -3.05
N GLU A 10 37.69 -12.07 -2.17
CA GLU A 10 37.29 -13.45 -2.47
C GLU A 10 35.95 -13.81 -1.80
N TYR A 11 35.17 -14.68 -2.45
CA TYR A 11 33.92 -15.25 -1.95
C TYR A 11 34.08 -16.75 -1.74
N LYS A 12 33.60 -17.27 -0.60
CA LYS A 12 33.65 -18.71 -0.31
C LYS A 12 32.34 -19.41 -0.66
N CYS A 13 32.38 -20.37 -1.59
CA CYS A 13 31.22 -21.22 -1.89
C CYS A 13 31.19 -22.44 -0.95
N THR A 14 30.08 -22.65 -0.24
CA THR A 14 29.89 -23.84 0.60
C THR A 14 29.13 -24.91 -0.18
N SER A 15 29.85 -25.84 -0.83
CA SER A 15 29.21 -27.02 -1.43
C SER A 15 28.73 -27.99 -0.35
N THR A 16 27.56 -28.59 -0.52
CA THR A 16 27.04 -29.68 0.34
C THR A 16 27.95 -30.91 0.42
N THR A 17 28.97 -31.02 -0.45
CA THR A 17 29.94 -32.12 -0.52
C THR A 17 31.32 -31.83 0.09
N GLY A 18 31.48 -30.75 0.86
CA GLY A 18 32.62 -30.62 1.80
C GLY A 18 33.97 -30.14 1.28
N SER A 19 34.13 -29.74 0.01
CA SER A 19 35.37 -29.08 -0.48
C SER A 19 35.08 -27.63 -0.89
N GLY A 20 35.40 -26.67 -0.01
CA GLY A 20 35.15 -25.25 -0.26
C GLY A 20 36.07 -24.67 -1.33
N ASN A 21 35.56 -24.50 -2.55
CA ASN A 21 36.23 -23.70 -3.58
C ASN A 21 36.01 -22.20 -3.27
N GLN A 22 37.09 -21.43 -3.21
CA GLN A 22 37.07 -19.97 -3.09
C GLN A 22 37.11 -19.34 -4.49
N GLU A 23 36.34 -18.27 -4.68
CA GLU A 23 36.36 -17.50 -5.93
C GLU A 23 36.85 -16.07 -5.70
N ILE A 24 37.77 -15.60 -6.54
CA ILE A 24 38.20 -14.20 -6.53
C ILE A 24 37.12 -13.35 -7.22
N ILE A 25 36.59 -12.36 -6.49
CA ILE A 25 35.52 -11.45 -6.91
C ILE A 25 36.11 -10.19 -7.56
N LEU A 26 37.14 -9.63 -6.90
CA LEU A 26 37.81 -8.38 -7.25
C LEU A 26 39.32 -8.64 -7.21
N ASP A 27 40.03 -8.33 -8.29
CA ASP A 27 41.49 -8.46 -8.39
C ASP A 27 42.10 -7.25 -9.13
N GLU A 28 43.19 -6.70 -8.60
CA GLU A 28 43.98 -5.65 -9.25
C GLU A 28 44.61 -6.13 -10.57
N LYS A 29 44.88 -7.44 -10.73
CA LYS A 29 45.73 -8.01 -11.80
C LYS A 29 45.04 -8.79 -12.92
N ASN A 30 43.72 -8.65 -13.15
CA ASN A 30 42.97 -9.01 -14.39
C ASN A 30 41.86 -10.08 -14.29
N GLY A 31 40.97 -10.03 -13.28
CA GLY A 31 39.80 -10.92 -13.31
C GLY A 31 38.66 -10.58 -12.35
N ASN A 32 37.94 -9.47 -12.59
CA ASN A 32 36.71 -9.19 -11.85
C ASN A 32 35.57 -10.10 -12.33
N LYS A 33 34.84 -10.70 -11.40
CA LYS A 33 33.72 -11.61 -11.70
C LYS A 33 32.33 -10.97 -11.52
N LEU A 34 32.25 -9.78 -10.93
CA LEU A 34 31.02 -8.99 -10.82
C LEU A 34 30.70 -8.26 -12.13
N SER A 35 29.45 -7.81 -12.28
CA SER A 35 29.05 -7.01 -13.43
C SER A 35 29.79 -5.67 -13.46
N PRO A 36 30.14 -5.13 -14.64
CA PRO A 36 30.77 -3.82 -14.77
C PRO A 36 30.00 -2.67 -14.10
N ILE A 37 28.67 -2.74 -14.05
CA ILE A 37 27.83 -1.79 -13.31
C ILE A 37 28.06 -1.91 -11.81
N SER A 38 28.03 -3.13 -11.27
CA SER A 38 28.30 -3.37 -9.84
C SER A 38 29.67 -2.81 -9.42
N LEU A 39 30.69 -3.05 -10.26
CA LEU A 39 32.03 -2.50 -10.06
C LEU A 39 32.05 -0.98 -10.14
N SER A 40 31.38 -0.40 -11.13
CA SER A 40 31.29 1.05 -11.28
C SER A 40 30.60 1.71 -10.09
N ILE A 41 29.60 1.07 -9.50
CA ILE A 41 28.94 1.56 -8.28
C ILE A 41 29.91 1.48 -7.10
N LEU A 42 30.61 0.35 -6.91
CA LEU A 42 31.62 0.21 -5.86
C LEU A 42 32.69 1.30 -5.94
N ASP A 43 33.26 1.51 -7.13
CA ASP A 43 34.24 2.56 -7.38
C ASP A 43 33.63 3.94 -7.02
N SER A 44 32.39 4.20 -7.45
CA SER A 44 31.71 5.49 -7.23
C SER A 44 31.44 5.78 -5.75
N VAL A 45 31.05 4.78 -4.95
CA VAL A 45 30.84 4.97 -3.51
C VAL A 45 32.17 5.32 -2.81
N ILE A 46 33.29 4.76 -3.29
CA ILE A 46 34.62 4.99 -2.73
C ILE A 46 35.19 6.34 -3.18
N SER A 47 34.95 6.77 -4.42
CA SER A 47 35.48 8.03 -4.96
C SER A 47 34.59 9.25 -4.69
N ASN A 48 33.27 9.14 -4.77
CA ASN A 48 32.35 10.28 -4.76
C ASN A 48 31.73 10.54 -3.38
N LYS A 49 31.23 11.77 -3.16
CA LYS A 49 30.58 12.13 -1.90
C LYS A 49 29.17 11.55 -1.77
N VAL A 50 28.43 11.57 -2.87
CA VAL A 50 27.06 11.06 -2.97
C VAL A 50 26.97 10.14 -4.18
N THR A 51 26.41 8.95 -3.98
CA THR A 51 26.05 8.03 -5.06
C THR A 51 24.55 7.79 -5.03
N ILE A 52 23.86 8.05 -6.13
CA ILE A 52 22.43 7.85 -6.29
C ILE A 52 22.21 6.74 -7.31
N ILE A 53 21.46 5.71 -6.91
CA ILE A 53 21.27 4.50 -7.69
C ILE A 53 19.78 4.29 -7.90
N PHE A 54 19.36 4.32 -9.16
CA PHE A 54 18.02 3.93 -9.59
C PHE A 54 18.15 2.58 -10.27
N SER A 55 17.69 1.53 -9.59
CA SER A 55 17.86 0.16 -10.04
C SER A 55 16.49 -0.50 -10.24
N GLN A 56 16.42 -1.62 -10.96
CA GLN A 56 15.16 -2.36 -11.16
C GLN A 56 14.78 -3.27 -9.99
N GLY A 57 15.54 -3.27 -8.89
CA GLY A 57 15.31 -4.18 -7.75
C GLY A 57 16.02 -3.70 -6.47
N PRO A 58 16.22 -4.57 -5.46
CA PRO A 58 16.88 -4.19 -4.21
C PRO A 58 18.41 -3.97 -4.38
N LEU A 59 19.02 -3.20 -3.46
CA LEU A 59 20.46 -2.95 -3.46
C LEU A 59 21.23 -4.13 -2.86
N ASN A 60 21.47 -5.18 -3.66
CA ASN A 60 22.26 -6.35 -3.23
C ASN A 60 23.74 -6.03 -2.90
N LEU A 61 24.23 -4.83 -3.24
CA LEU A 61 25.63 -4.43 -3.05
C LEU A 61 25.96 -3.95 -1.63
N SER A 62 24.99 -3.67 -0.78
CA SER A 62 25.23 -3.08 0.54
C SER A 62 26.25 -3.84 1.40
N PRO A 63 26.26 -5.20 1.46
CA PRO A 63 27.25 -5.93 2.24
C PRO A 63 28.68 -5.72 1.74
N ILE A 64 28.90 -5.82 0.43
CA ILE A 64 30.25 -5.68 -0.14
C ILE A 64 30.71 -4.22 -0.13
N ILE A 65 29.84 -3.26 -0.46
CA ILE A 65 30.11 -1.82 -0.31
C ILE A 65 30.56 -1.53 1.12
N SER A 66 29.80 -2.05 2.10
CA SER A 66 30.07 -1.79 3.50
C SER A 66 31.39 -2.40 3.96
N CYS A 67 31.67 -3.66 3.61
CA CYS A 67 32.92 -4.31 3.98
C CYS A 67 34.14 -3.59 3.37
N VAL A 68 34.07 -3.22 2.09
CA VAL A 68 35.18 -2.54 1.40
C VAL A 68 35.42 -1.15 1.99
N PHE A 69 34.36 -0.36 2.14
CA PHE A 69 34.47 0.99 2.68
C PHE A 69 34.97 0.99 4.13
N ALA A 70 34.40 0.14 4.99
CA ALA A 70 34.80 0.03 6.39
C ALA A 70 36.27 -0.40 6.52
N PHE A 71 36.71 -1.35 5.68
CA PHE A 71 38.09 -1.82 5.68
C PHE A 71 39.07 -0.73 5.22
N GLN A 72 38.77 -0.03 4.13
CA GLN A 72 39.67 1.00 3.57
C GLN A 72 39.73 2.28 4.41
N LYS A 73 38.58 2.72 4.94
CA LYS A 73 38.46 4.01 5.64
C LYS A 73 38.50 3.89 7.16
N GLN A 74 38.36 2.68 7.72
CA GLN A 74 38.30 2.44 9.16
C GLN A 74 37.21 3.29 9.84
N ARG A 75 36.03 3.35 9.21
CA ARG A 75 34.87 4.13 9.65
C ARG A 75 33.65 3.23 9.79
N ASP A 76 32.77 3.61 10.73
CA ASP A 76 31.48 2.96 10.91
C ASP A 76 30.56 3.19 9.71
N ILE A 77 29.56 2.31 9.56
CA ILE A 77 28.59 2.35 8.46
C ILE A 77 27.20 2.14 9.02
N LEU A 78 26.24 2.92 8.50
CA LEU A 78 24.83 2.75 8.79
C LEU A 78 24.08 2.33 7.52
N ILE A 79 23.28 1.27 7.62
CA ILE A 79 22.41 0.78 6.55
C ILE A 79 20.97 0.89 7.02
N GLY A 80 20.20 1.77 6.39
CA GLY A 80 18.77 1.92 6.60
C GLY A 80 17.99 1.08 5.59
N ILE A 81 17.31 0.05 6.08
CA ILE A 81 16.55 -0.91 5.26
C ILE A 81 15.05 -0.73 5.56
N PRO A 82 14.13 -0.79 4.58
CA PRO A 82 12.70 -0.73 4.85
C PRO A 82 12.26 -1.76 5.89
N LYS A 83 11.40 -1.34 6.84
CA LYS A 83 10.94 -2.20 7.97
C LYS A 83 10.29 -3.49 7.48
N THR A 84 9.60 -3.44 6.33
CA THR A 84 8.92 -4.57 5.68
C THR A 84 9.89 -5.64 5.19
N GLN A 85 11.03 -5.25 4.62
CA GLN A 85 12.04 -6.16 4.06
C GLN A 85 13.20 -6.44 5.02
N PHE A 86 13.23 -5.79 6.18
CA PHE A 86 14.42 -5.78 7.03
C PHE A 86 14.93 -7.17 7.38
N ASN A 87 14.06 -8.10 7.78
CA ASN A 87 14.52 -9.42 8.19
C ASN A 87 15.13 -10.22 7.03
N GLU A 88 14.47 -10.24 5.87
CA GLU A 88 14.96 -10.97 4.69
C GLU A 88 16.29 -10.37 4.17
N SER A 89 16.32 -9.05 3.95
CA SER A 89 17.52 -8.35 3.46
C SER A 89 18.68 -8.43 4.44
N PHE A 90 18.40 -8.36 5.75
CA PHE A 90 19.43 -8.49 6.79
C PHE A 90 20.00 -9.91 6.85
N ASP A 91 19.16 -10.94 6.78
CA ASP A 91 19.61 -12.34 6.78
C ASP A 91 20.46 -12.65 5.54
N LYS A 92 20.04 -12.17 4.35
CA LYS A 92 20.83 -12.28 3.10
C LYS A 92 22.18 -11.57 3.23
N SER A 93 22.18 -10.37 3.80
CA SER A 93 23.39 -9.57 4.04
C SER A 93 24.36 -10.24 5.00
N ILE A 94 23.85 -10.89 6.06
CA ILE A 94 24.65 -11.65 7.02
C ILE A 94 25.34 -12.83 6.35
N ASP A 95 24.60 -13.62 5.57
CA ASP A 95 25.15 -14.79 4.89
C ASP A 95 26.26 -14.39 3.90
N ILE A 96 26.09 -13.25 3.22
CA ILE A 96 27.14 -12.64 2.39
C ILE A 96 28.34 -12.20 3.24
N TYR A 97 28.12 -11.43 4.31
CA TYR A 97 29.20 -10.93 5.17
C TYR A 97 30.11 -12.05 5.71
N PHE A 98 29.53 -13.17 6.17
CA PHE A 98 30.31 -14.29 6.70
C PHE A 98 31.00 -15.16 5.65
N SER A 99 30.71 -14.95 4.35
CA SER A 99 31.34 -15.65 3.24
C SER A 99 32.42 -14.82 2.52
N LEU A 100 32.47 -13.50 2.77
CA LEU A 100 33.45 -12.59 2.20
C LEU A 100 34.83 -12.68 2.87
N ILE A 101 35.85 -12.65 2.04
CA ILE A 101 37.26 -12.77 2.37
C ILE A 101 38.02 -11.70 1.58
N TYR A 102 39.17 -11.24 2.09
CA TYR A 102 40.08 -10.37 1.37
C TYR A 102 41.53 -10.83 1.52
N LYS A 103 42.40 -10.41 0.61
CA LYS A 103 43.85 -10.57 0.70
C LYS A 103 44.52 -9.21 0.62
N LYS A 104 45.57 -9.02 1.44
CA LYS A 104 46.43 -7.84 1.39
C LYS A 104 47.55 -8.10 0.39
N MET A 105 47.88 -7.10 -0.41
CA MET A 105 49.11 -7.10 -1.20
C MET A 105 50.26 -6.67 -0.30
N ILE A 106 51.24 -7.55 -0.11
CA ILE A 106 52.48 -7.27 0.64
C ILE A 106 53.61 -7.48 -0.35
N ASP A 107 54.39 -6.43 -0.63
CA ASP A 107 55.47 -6.46 -1.62
C ASP A 107 55.05 -7.00 -3.00
N SER A 108 53.87 -6.57 -3.48
CA SER A 108 53.26 -7.02 -4.75
C SER A 108 52.84 -8.50 -4.81
N MET A 109 52.92 -9.23 -3.68
CA MET A 109 52.46 -10.60 -3.52
C MET A 109 51.17 -10.68 -2.68
N PRO A 110 50.19 -11.52 -3.07
CA PRO A 110 48.98 -11.69 -2.29
C PRO A 110 49.26 -12.49 -1.01
N SER A 111 48.84 -11.95 0.13
CA SER A 111 48.89 -12.64 1.41
C SER A 111 47.83 -13.74 1.53
N ALA A 112 47.81 -14.43 2.68
CA ALA A 112 46.76 -15.39 2.99
C ALA A 112 45.37 -14.73 3.02
N SER A 113 44.34 -15.50 2.73
CA SER A 113 42.94 -15.09 2.78
C SER A 113 42.50 -14.77 4.22
N PHE A 114 42.04 -13.54 4.45
CA PHE A 114 41.48 -13.08 5.72
C PHE A 114 39.97 -12.87 5.61
N TYR A 115 39.24 -13.20 6.66
CA TYR A 115 37.81 -12.91 6.71
C TYR A 115 37.55 -11.49 7.21
N PHE A 116 36.58 -10.79 6.61
CA PHE A 116 36.19 -9.44 7.05
C PHE A 116 35.73 -9.40 8.52
N TYR A 117 35.07 -10.45 9.03
CA TYR A 117 34.64 -10.49 10.43
C TYR A 117 35.79 -10.50 11.46
N ASN A 118 37.04 -10.69 11.01
CA ASN A 118 38.21 -10.51 11.86
C ASN A 118 38.55 -9.05 12.10
N ASP A 119 38.11 -8.11 11.26
CA ASP A 119 38.54 -6.71 11.32
C ASP A 119 37.38 -5.73 11.57
N MET A 120 36.14 -6.16 11.43
CA MET A 120 34.95 -5.34 11.67
C MET A 120 33.80 -6.16 12.28
N LEU A 121 32.76 -5.49 12.76
CA LEU A 121 31.55 -6.11 13.31
C LEU A 121 30.33 -5.82 12.44
N TRP A 122 29.54 -6.85 12.15
CA TRP A 122 28.21 -6.69 11.57
C TRP A 122 27.14 -6.74 12.66
N CYS A 123 26.31 -5.71 12.73
CA CYS A 123 25.40 -5.46 13.83
C CYS A 123 23.97 -5.20 13.37
N LYS A 124 23.01 -5.62 14.20
CA LYS A 124 21.60 -5.27 14.10
C LYS A 124 21.31 -4.12 15.06
N GLY A 125 20.76 -3.01 14.60
CA GLY A 125 20.28 -1.96 15.51
C GLY A 125 18.82 -2.19 15.89
N SER A 126 18.46 -1.99 17.16
CA SER A 126 17.04 -1.96 17.55
C SER A 126 16.56 -0.53 17.76
N ILE A 127 15.45 -0.25 17.09
CA ILE A 127 14.72 1.00 17.24
C ILE A 127 13.63 0.78 18.27
N ASN A 128 13.56 1.66 19.26
CA ASN A 128 12.41 1.67 20.15
C ASN A 128 11.23 2.29 19.39
N GLU A 129 10.15 1.51 19.25
CA GLU A 129 8.99 1.89 18.44
C GLU A 129 8.26 3.12 18.99
N GLU A 130 8.34 3.38 20.30
CA GLU A 130 7.74 4.55 20.91
C GLU A 130 8.57 5.82 20.70
N THR A 131 9.90 5.67 20.66
CA THR A 131 10.84 6.79 20.62
C THR A 131 11.37 7.07 19.22
N ASN A 132 11.34 6.09 18.31
CA ASN A 132 12.05 6.06 17.04
C ASN A 132 13.54 6.41 17.19
N GLU A 133 14.15 6.01 18.29
CA GLU A 133 15.58 6.19 18.55
C GLU A 133 16.31 4.85 18.46
N LEU A 134 17.53 4.87 17.93
CA LEU A 134 18.41 3.71 18.00
C LEU A 134 18.80 3.49 19.47
N THR A 135 18.33 2.40 20.05
CA THR A 135 18.48 2.11 21.49
C THR A 135 19.65 1.21 21.81
N ASN A 136 19.92 0.21 20.99
CA ASN A 136 21.06 -0.70 21.14
C ASN A 136 21.56 -1.16 19.77
N ILE A 137 22.80 -1.63 19.77
CA ILE A 137 23.48 -2.24 18.65
C ILE A 137 23.83 -3.67 19.05
N ASP A 138 23.21 -4.66 18.43
CA ASP A 138 23.42 -6.07 18.74
C ASP A 138 24.40 -6.67 17.74
N VAL A 139 25.52 -7.20 18.23
CA VAL A 139 26.53 -7.85 17.37
C VAL A 139 25.98 -9.20 16.90
N THR A 140 26.03 -9.45 15.60
CA THR A 140 25.50 -10.66 14.99
C THR A 140 26.29 -11.88 15.46
N ILE A 141 25.57 -12.91 15.92
CA ILE A 141 26.16 -13.93 16.79
C ILE A 141 26.59 -15.19 16.02
N ARG A 142 26.05 -15.45 14.81
CA ARG A 142 26.37 -16.70 14.11
C ARG A 142 26.11 -16.70 12.60
N PRO A 143 27.02 -17.25 11.79
CA PRO A 143 26.72 -17.62 10.40
C PRO A 143 25.72 -18.79 10.37
N LYS A 144 24.70 -18.73 9.49
CA LYS A 144 23.71 -19.81 9.32
C LYS A 144 24.40 -21.13 8.94
N TYR A 145 25.33 -21.06 7.98
CA TYR A 145 26.10 -22.18 7.45
C TYR A 145 27.53 -22.26 8.05
N GLY A 146 28.17 -23.44 7.98
CA GLY A 146 29.52 -23.68 8.49
C GLY A 146 29.60 -24.71 9.64
N ASP A 147 30.79 -25.29 9.81
CA ASP A 147 31.05 -26.32 10.82
C ASP A 147 31.06 -25.76 12.25
N ARG A 148 31.00 -26.65 13.25
CA ARG A 148 30.97 -26.24 14.66
C ARG A 148 32.22 -25.44 15.05
N ARG A 149 33.38 -25.83 14.52
CA ARG A 149 34.68 -25.19 14.81
C ARG A 149 34.74 -23.75 14.30
N TYR A 150 34.24 -23.48 13.10
CA TYR A 150 34.17 -22.14 12.52
C TYR A 150 33.31 -21.21 13.36
N LYS A 151 32.13 -21.71 13.76
CA LYS A 151 31.18 -20.99 14.62
C LYS A 151 31.79 -20.68 16.00
N GLU A 152 32.41 -21.67 16.64
CA GLU A 152 33.12 -21.51 17.92
C GLU A 152 34.30 -20.51 17.82
N LYS A 153 35.05 -20.55 16.70
CA LYS A 153 36.17 -19.64 16.45
C LYS A 153 35.72 -18.18 16.34
N TYR A 154 34.65 -17.90 15.57
CA TYR A 154 34.11 -16.55 15.46
C TYR A 154 33.66 -16.01 16.83
N GLU A 155 32.90 -16.81 17.58
CA GLU A 155 32.44 -16.42 18.91
C GLU A 155 33.61 -16.12 19.86
N SER A 156 34.69 -16.91 19.80
CA SER A 156 35.91 -16.64 20.58
C SER A 156 36.55 -15.31 20.21
N ILE A 157 36.68 -15.03 18.90
CA ILE A 157 37.30 -13.79 18.39
C ILE A 157 36.48 -12.57 18.82
N VAL A 158 35.15 -12.62 18.67
CA VAL A 158 34.27 -11.51 19.07
C VAL A 158 34.32 -11.30 20.58
N ASN A 159 34.23 -12.37 21.38
CA ASN A 159 34.35 -12.28 22.84
C ASN A 159 35.67 -11.63 23.27
N GLU A 160 36.78 -12.01 22.65
CA GLU A 160 38.09 -11.44 22.94
C GLU A 160 38.15 -9.95 22.59
N LYS A 161 37.65 -9.56 21.40
CA LYS A 161 37.56 -8.15 20.99
C LYS A 161 36.72 -7.31 21.95
N LEU A 162 35.60 -7.87 22.42
CA LEU A 162 34.69 -7.18 23.35
C LEU A 162 35.35 -7.02 24.73
N LYS A 163 35.97 -8.07 25.27
CA LYS A 163 36.68 -8.03 26.56
C LYS A 163 37.88 -7.08 26.55
N ASN A 164 38.62 -7.04 25.45
CA ASN A 164 39.83 -6.24 25.32
C ASN A 164 39.54 -4.77 24.93
N GLY A 165 38.28 -4.37 24.77
CA GLY A 165 37.90 -3.00 24.39
C GLY A 165 38.15 -2.64 22.92
N VAL A 166 38.61 -3.58 22.10
CA VAL A 166 38.92 -3.40 20.66
C VAL A 166 37.68 -2.95 19.87
N PHE A 167 36.48 -3.32 20.35
CA PHE A 167 35.22 -2.87 19.80
C PHE A 167 35.04 -1.34 19.79
N GLN A 168 35.85 -0.55 20.49
CA GLN A 168 35.78 0.91 20.40
C GLN A 168 36.36 1.42 19.07
N THR A 169 37.40 0.78 18.54
CA THR A 169 38.17 1.27 17.40
C THR A 169 37.88 0.55 16.09
N ILE A 170 37.42 -0.71 16.13
CA ILE A 170 37.09 -1.45 14.90
C ILE A 170 35.78 -0.92 14.29
N PRO A 171 35.63 -0.93 12.96
CA PRO A 171 34.40 -0.51 12.30
C PRO A 171 33.19 -1.37 12.67
N LYS A 172 32.02 -0.74 12.76
CA LYS A 172 30.71 -1.40 12.91
C LYS A 172 29.86 -1.08 11.70
N ILE A 173 29.29 -2.12 11.10
CA ILE A 173 28.28 -2.01 10.07
C ILE A 173 26.95 -2.28 10.77
N VAL A 174 26.12 -1.26 10.92
CA VAL A 174 24.86 -1.34 11.66
C VAL A 174 23.70 -1.26 10.68
N SER A 175 22.91 -2.32 10.60
CA SER A 175 21.66 -2.33 9.83
C SER A 175 20.47 -2.02 10.74
N ILE A 176 19.61 -1.10 10.33
CA ILE A 176 18.42 -0.69 11.07
C ILE A 176 17.15 -0.79 10.21
N PRO A 177 16.01 -1.22 10.78
CA PRO A 177 14.73 -1.14 10.09
C PRO A 177 14.24 0.31 10.07
N ILE A 178 13.77 0.83 8.94
CA ILE A 178 13.20 2.17 8.82
C ILE A 178 11.78 2.04 8.28
N ALA A 179 10.80 2.58 9.00
CA ALA A 179 9.40 2.52 8.59
C ALA A 179 9.09 3.65 7.59
N ASP A 180 8.95 4.87 8.07
CA ASP A 180 8.54 6.02 7.23
C ASP A 180 9.57 7.15 7.26
N ILE A 181 10.31 7.28 8.37
CA ILE A 181 11.21 8.40 8.62
C ILE A 181 12.48 7.89 9.26
N ALA A 182 13.62 8.47 8.88
CA ALA A 182 14.90 8.32 9.56
C ALA A 182 14.77 8.40 11.10
N PRO A 183 15.33 7.45 11.90
CA PRO A 183 15.32 7.53 13.35
C PRO A 183 15.81 8.87 13.91
N ALA A 184 15.18 9.29 15.00
CA ALA A 184 15.42 10.56 15.68
C ALA A 184 16.81 10.66 16.29
N SER A 185 17.44 9.54 16.65
CA SER A 185 18.83 9.56 17.12
C SER A 185 19.63 8.35 16.66
N MET A 186 20.52 8.58 15.68
CA MET A 186 21.34 7.52 15.08
C MET A 186 22.78 7.48 15.61
N MET A 187 23.37 8.62 15.99
CA MET A 187 24.77 8.73 16.37
C MET A 187 24.97 8.82 17.88
N GLY A 188 26.23 8.75 18.33
CA GLY A 188 26.63 9.01 19.71
C GLY A 188 26.81 7.75 20.55
N GLU A 189 26.73 7.89 21.88
CA GLU A 189 26.85 6.77 22.81
C GLU A 189 25.68 5.80 22.66
N LYS A 190 25.97 4.52 22.36
CA LYS A 190 24.96 3.46 22.22
C LYS A 190 25.41 2.20 22.97
N PRO A 191 24.53 1.48 23.66
CA PRO A 191 24.88 0.18 24.22
C PRO A 191 25.07 -0.84 23.10
N LEU A 192 26.20 -1.53 23.13
CA LEU A 192 26.53 -2.64 22.24
C LEU A 192 26.24 -3.94 22.98
N LYS A 193 25.40 -4.83 22.45
CA LYS A 193 25.11 -6.13 23.08
C LYS A 193 25.76 -7.27 22.32
N PHE A 194 26.21 -8.26 23.07
CA PHE A 194 26.59 -9.55 22.51
C PHE A 194 26.14 -10.66 23.45
N LYS A 195 25.31 -11.57 22.93
CA LYS A 195 24.64 -12.60 23.74
C LYS A 195 23.85 -11.98 24.90
N LYS A 196 24.29 -12.14 26.14
CA LYS A 196 23.63 -11.63 27.34
C LYS A 196 24.36 -10.44 27.97
N ASP A 197 25.48 -10.03 27.40
CA ASP A 197 26.36 -9.01 27.96
C ASP A 197 26.18 -7.67 27.23
N ASP A 198 26.14 -6.59 28.00
CA ASP A 198 26.06 -5.21 27.51
C ASP A 198 27.42 -4.52 27.65
N TYR A 199 27.85 -3.85 26.59
CA TYR A 199 29.11 -3.12 26.47
C TYR A 199 28.83 -1.66 26.12
N LYS A 200 29.52 -0.72 26.78
CA LYS A 200 29.34 0.71 26.50
C LYS A 200 30.16 1.12 25.28
N LEU A 201 29.52 1.45 24.14
CA LEU A 201 30.20 2.05 22.99
C LEU A 201 30.24 3.58 23.17
N ASN A 202 31.44 4.16 23.13
CA ASN A 202 31.63 5.59 23.41
C ASN A 202 31.09 6.50 22.31
N ASN A 203 31.13 6.05 21.05
CA ASN A 203 30.58 6.81 19.93
C ASN A 203 30.35 5.88 18.74
N PHE A 204 29.14 5.90 18.18
CA PHE A 204 28.86 5.41 16.84
C PHE A 204 28.72 6.62 15.91
N ASN A 205 29.63 6.73 14.93
CA ASN A 205 29.66 7.86 14.00
C ASN A 205 29.94 7.36 12.57
N PRO A 206 28.90 7.12 11.76
CA PRO A 206 29.05 6.51 10.45
C PRO A 206 29.77 7.45 9.48
N GLY A 207 30.81 6.95 8.80
CA GLY A 207 31.46 7.63 7.67
C GLY A 207 30.72 7.41 6.34
N LEU A 208 29.82 6.42 6.30
CA LEU A 208 28.95 6.11 5.17
C LEU A 208 27.55 5.77 5.67
N ILE A 209 26.53 6.37 5.05
CA ILE A 209 25.13 6.06 5.27
C ILE A 209 24.54 5.55 3.94
N ILE A 210 23.94 4.35 3.99
CA ILE A 210 23.23 3.73 2.87
C ILE A 210 21.74 3.72 3.22
N TYR A 211 20.91 4.34 2.38
CA TYR A 211 19.47 4.21 2.43
C TYR A 211 18.98 3.33 1.29
N GLU A 212 18.51 2.14 1.62
CA GLU A 212 17.99 1.18 0.66
C GLU A 212 16.51 1.44 0.36
N SER A 213 16.14 1.34 -0.91
CA SER A 213 14.75 1.25 -1.38
C SER A 213 13.90 2.40 -0.84
N LEU A 214 14.38 3.64 -0.98
CA LEU A 214 13.73 4.84 -0.44
C LEU A 214 12.27 5.00 -0.86
N ASN A 215 11.90 4.48 -2.02
CA ASN A 215 10.53 4.51 -2.55
C ASN A 215 9.57 3.48 -1.94
N GLU A 216 10.06 2.51 -1.16
CA GLU A 216 9.21 1.57 -0.41
C GLU A 216 8.82 2.10 0.98
N ARG A 217 9.14 3.36 1.25
CA ARG A 217 8.71 4.13 2.42
C ARG A 217 8.23 5.50 1.97
N TYR A 218 7.63 6.27 2.87
CA TYR A 218 7.33 7.67 2.59
C TYR A 218 8.65 8.46 2.41
N TYR A 219 8.76 9.20 1.30
CA TYR A 219 9.93 10.02 1.03
C TYR A 219 9.53 11.31 0.33
N ASN A 220 10.41 12.31 0.40
CA ASN A 220 10.22 13.60 -0.26
C ASN A 220 11.54 14.02 -0.93
N PHE A 221 11.51 14.24 -2.24
CA PHE A 221 12.69 14.63 -3.01
C PHE A 221 13.32 15.95 -2.51
N ASN A 222 12.54 16.91 -2.03
CA ASN A 222 13.09 18.16 -1.49
C ASN A 222 13.92 17.93 -0.24
N ASN A 223 13.47 17.04 0.67
CA ASN A 223 14.25 16.66 1.85
C ASN A 223 15.52 15.90 1.46
N LEU A 224 15.49 15.08 0.41
CA LEU A 224 16.68 14.41 -0.11
C LEU A 224 17.70 15.40 -0.70
N ILE A 225 17.26 16.47 -1.36
CA ILE A 225 18.14 17.55 -1.83
C ILE A 225 18.83 18.23 -0.64
N GLU A 226 18.09 18.54 0.43
CA GLU A 226 18.66 19.12 1.65
C GLU A 226 19.67 18.15 2.31
N LEU A 227 19.36 16.86 2.37
CA LEU A 227 20.25 15.80 2.86
C LEU A 227 21.56 15.73 2.05
N ILE A 228 21.45 15.74 0.72
CA ILE A 228 22.60 15.80 -0.21
C ILE A 228 23.46 17.02 0.10
N ASN A 229 22.85 18.19 0.26
CA ASN A 229 23.58 19.42 0.56
C ASN A 229 24.25 19.42 1.94
N LYS A 230 23.65 18.79 2.95
CA LYS A 230 24.29 18.61 4.27
C LYS A 230 25.47 17.66 4.20
N SER A 231 25.39 16.58 3.44
CA SER A 231 26.50 15.63 3.32
C SER A 231 27.77 16.30 2.77
N LYS A 232 27.64 17.21 1.80
CA LYS A 232 28.76 18.00 1.24
C LYS A 232 29.52 18.80 2.31
N LYS A 233 28.82 19.25 3.35
CA LYS A 233 29.39 20.02 4.47
C LYS A 233 29.97 19.13 5.57
N SER A 234 29.77 17.82 5.51
CA SER A 234 30.18 16.85 6.52
C SER A 234 31.24 15.88 5.98
N ASP A 235 31.87 15.05 6.82
CA ASP A 235 32.75 13.95 6.37
C ASP A 235 31.97 12.67 6.00
N VAL A 236 30.63 12.69 6.06
CA VAL A 236 29.79 11.50 5.80
C VAL A 236 29.50 11.36 4.31
N LYS A 237 29.64 10.16 3.76
CA LYS A 237 29.20 9.82 2.40
C LYS A 237 27.77 9.30 2.41
N LEU A 238 27.04 9.54 1.32
CA LEU A 238 25.67 9.08 1.14
C LEU A 238 25.54 8.13 -0.05
N VAL A 239 24.81 7.04 0.16
CA VAL A 239 24.28 6.19 -0.91
C VAL A 239 22.75 6.22 -0.80
N LEU A 240 22.10 6.74 -1.84
CA LEU A 240 20.66 6.80 -1.94
C LEU A 240 20.21 5.81 -3.02
N HIS A 241 19.47 4.78 -2.62
CA HIS A 241 18.98 3.76 -3.53
C HIS A 241 17.47 3.79 -3.66
N PHE A 242 17.00 3.64 -4.89
CA PHE A 242 15.59 3.46 -5.23
C PHE A 242 15.41 2.13 -5.97
N SER A 243 14.48 1.33 -5.45
CA SER A 243 14.04 0.06 -6.01
C SER A 243 12.92 0.34 -6.99
N TRP A 244 13.30 0.63 -8.23
CA TRP A 244 12.51 0.98 -9.41
C TRP A 244 12.93 2.35 -9.97
N PRO A 245 13.37 2.42 -11.25
CA PRO A 245 13.99 3.64 -11.77
C PRO A 245 12.98 4.70 -12.23
N TYR A 246 11.70 4.36 -12.38
CA TYR A 246 10.67 5.27 -12.87
C TYR A 246 9.85 5.77 -11.69
N LEU A 247 10.26 6.89 -11.11
CA LEU A 247 9.60 7.51 -9.97
C LEU A 247 8.92 8.82 -10.37
N LYS A 248 7.78 9.12 -9.75
CA LYS A 248 7.06 10.39 -9.95
C LYS A 248 7.91 11.57 -9.48
N GLY A 249 8.03 12.62 -10.30
CA GLY A 249 8.86 13.80 -9.97
C GLY A 249 10.37 13.57 -10.10
N LEU A 250 10.82 12.41 -10.60
CA LEU A 250 12.23 12.09 -10.76
C LEU A 250 12.96 13.07 -11.70
N SER A 251 12.32 13.46 -12.80
CA SER A 251 12.93 14.41 -13.74
C SER A 251 13.30 15.72 -13.04
N GLU A 252 12.37 16.30 -12.27
CA GLU A 252 12.59 17.55 -11.54
C GLU A 252 13.68 17.39 -10.47
N PHE A 253 13.68 16.28 -9.73
CA PHE A 253 14.70 15.98 -8.75
C PHE A 253 16.10 15.93 -9.37
N LEU A 254 16.27 15.18 -10.47
CA LEU A 254 17.55 15.04 -11.15
C LEU A 254 18.00 16.37 -11.77
N ASP A 255 17.09 17.14 -12.35
CA ASP A 255 17.38 18.47 -12.88
C ASP A 255 17.91 19.44 -11.83
N LYS A 256 17.44 19.35 -10.58
CA LYS A 256 17.93 20.18 -9.47
C LYS A 256 19.32 19.81 -8.97
N ILE A 257 19.83 18.61 -9.28
CA ILE A 257 21.12 18.12 -8.74
C ILE A 257 22.18 17.82 -9.82
N LYS A 258 21.84 17.92 -11.11
CA LYS A 258 22.71 17.54 -12.23
C LYS A 258 24.04 18.31 -12.30
N ASP A 259 24.07 19.57 -11.85
CA ASP A 259 25.24 20.46 -11.98
C ASP A 259 26.20 20.38 -10.77
N VAL A 260 26.14 19.31 -9.98
CA VAL A 260 26.94 19.17 -8.75
C VAL A 260 28.11 18.21 -8.97
N ASP A 261 29.34 18.74 -8.97
CA ASP A 261 30.59 18.04 -9.32
C ASP A 261 31.01 16.85 -8.43
N ASP A 262 30.22 16.46 -7.42
CA ASP A 262 30.56 15.41 -6.44
C ASP A 262 29.48 14.32 -6.29
N ILE A 263 28.47 14.34 -7.17
CA ILE A 263 27.38 13.38 -7.20
C ILE A 263 27.57 12.42 -8.38
N LYS A 264 27.55 11.12 -8.09
CA LYS A 264 27.44 10.08 -9.11
C LYS A 264 25.99 9.60 -9.19
N ILE A 265 25.41 9.65 -10.38
CA ILE A 265 24.09 9.09 -10.64
C ILE A 265 24.25 7.89 -11.58
N VAL A 266 23.54 6.81 -11.25
CA VAL A 266 23.41 5.61 -12.08
C VAL A 266 21.91 5.34 -12.25
N HIS A 267 21.39 5.57 -13.46
CA HIS A 267 19.99 5.35 -13.79
C HIS A 267 19.82 4.14 -14.71
N LEU A 268 19.35 3.03 -14.16
CA LEU A 268 19.22 1.76 -14.88
C LEU A 268 17.81 1.57 -15.44
N GLY A 269 17.45 2.40 -16.41
CA GLY A 269 16.26 2.20 -17.23
C GLY A 269 16.30 0.87 -18.00
N LYS A 270 15.13 0.38 -18.41
CA LYS A 270 14.96 -0.89 -19.13
C LYS A 270 15.83 -0.93 -20.38
N ARG A 271 15.82 0.13 -21.19
CA ARG A 271 16.54 0.15 -22.46
C ARG A 271 18.05 0.23 -22.26
N LEU A 272 18.53 0.98 -21.27
CA LEU A 272 19.96 0.99 -20.94
C LEU A 272 20.45 -0.42 -20.62
N CYS A 273 19.68 -1.19 -19.84
CA CYS A 273 20.06 -2.55 -19.48
C CYS A 273 20.07 -3.49 -20.69
N ILE A 274 19.04 -3.44 -21.54
CA ILE A 274 18.96 -4.24 -22.78
C ILE A 274 20.13 -3.94 -23.72
N GLU A 275 20.40 -2.66 -24.00
CA GLU A 275 21.50 -2.27 -24.90
C GLU A 275 22.88 -2.65 -24.34
N SER A 276 23.02 -2.72 -23.01
CA SER A 276 24.28 -3.08 -22.36
C SER A 276 24.45 -4.59 -22.16
N GLN A 277 23.45 -5.42 -22.46
CA GLN A 277 23.46 -6.86 -22.24
C GLN A 277 24.66 -7.56 -22.89
N ASN A 278 25.04 -7.13 -24.10
CA ASN A 278 26.17 -7.72 -24.84
C ASN A 278 27.53 -7.38 -24.24
N GLU A 279 27.63 -6.28 -23.48
CA GLU A 279 28.86 -5.89 -22.80
C GLU A 279 29.00 -6.56 -21.42
N PHE A 280 27.91 -7.08 -20.85
CA PHE A 280 27.88 -7.60 -19.49
C PHE A 280 27.79 -9.11 -19.44
N LYS A 281 28.83 -9.73 -18.88
CA LYS A 281 28.84 -11.17 -18.63
C LYS A 281 28.17 -11.47 -17.29
N LYS A 282 27.21 -12.40 -17.30
CA LYS A 282 26.56 -12.92 -16.09
C LYS A 282 27.62 -13.49 -15.13
N PRO A 283 27.68 -13.01 -13.86
CA PRO A 283 28.54 -13.59 -12.85
C PRO A 283 28.22 -15.09 -12.64
N PRO A 284 29.20 -15.89 -12.18
CA PRO A 284 28.94 -17.25 -11.72
C PRO A 284 27.81 -17.32 -10.68
N SER A 285 27.04 -18.41 -10.65
CA SER A 285 25.83 -18.53 -9.80
C SER A 285 26.09 -18.38 -8.30
N ASN A 286 27.30 -18.65 -7.84
CA ASN A 286 27.73 -18.44 -6.46
C ASN A 286 28.13 -16.99 -6.15
N ILE A 287 28.48 -16.19 -7.15
CA ILE A 287 28.82 -14.76 -7.00
C ILE A 287 27.62 -13.87 -7.34
N ILE A 288 26.66 -14.36 -8.11
CA ILE A 288 25.49 -13.58 -8.54
C ILE A 288 24.80 -12.81 -7.40
N PRO A 289 24.66 -13.33 -6.16
CA PRO A 289 23.99 -12.59 -5.08
C PRO A 289 24.77 -11.34 -4.61
N LEU A 290 26.01 -11.16 -5.06
CA LEU A 290 26.91 -10.05 -4.75
C LEU A 290 26.91 -8.96 -5.84
N SER A 291 26.20 -9.16 -6.95
CA SER A 291 26.02 -8.13 -7.97
C SER A 291 24.76 -7.31 -7.67
N LEU A 292 24.66 -6.09 -8.19
CA LEU A 292 23.48 -5.24 -8.04
C LEU A 292 22.21 -5.99 -8.46
N GLU A 293 22.29 -6.65 -9.61
CA GLU A 293 21.18 -7.34 -10.26
C GLU A 293 20.77 -8.58 -9.45
N GLY A 294 21.72 -9.28 -8.83
CA GLY A 294 21.43 -10.43 -7.98
C GLY A 294 20.67 -11.52 -8.72
N ASP A 295 19.67 -12.09 -8.03
CA ASP A 295 18.75 -13.09 -8.59
C ASP A 295 17.85 -12.51 -9.72
N LEU A 296 17.87 -11.19 -9.91
CA LEU A 296 17.15 -10.48 -10.97
C LEU A 296 17.99 -10.21 -12.21
N TRP A 297 19.16 -10.87 -12.36
CA TRP A 297 19.98 -10.73 -13.57
C TRP A 297 19.17 -10.85 -14.87
N ASP A 298 18.30 -11.84 -14.96
CA ASP A 298 17.52 -12.12 -16.16
C ASP A 298 16.35 -11.13 -16.35
N LEU A 299 16.00 -10.35 -15.31
CA LEU A 299 15.08 -9.21 -15.42
C LEU A 299 15.79 -7.96 -15.96
N TYR A 300 17.02 -7.71 -15.52
CA TYR A 300 17.85 -6.62 -16.04
C TYR A 300 18.26 -6.87 -17.49
N TYR A 301 18.68 -8.10 -17.79
CA TYR A 301 19.26 -8.51 -19.07
C TYR A 301 18.51 -9.70 -19.66
N PRO A 302 17.23 -9.52 -20.06
CA PRO A 302 16.39 -10.61 -20.52
C PRO A 302 16.93 -11.21 -21.81
N ALA A 303 17.02 -12.55 -21.87
CA ALA A 303 17.38 -13.26 -23.10
C ALA A 303 16.27 -13.19 -24.15
N ASN A 304 15.01 -13.05 -23.72
CA ASN A 304 13.83 -12.88 -24.57
C ASN A 304 13.09 -11.60 -24.18
N THR A 305 12.81 -10.74 -25.15
CA THR A 305 12.22 -9.40 -24.98
C THR A 305 10.69 -9.40 -24.92
N SER A 306 10.08 -10.25 -24.07
CA SER A 306 8.62 -10.31 -23.97
C SER A 306 8.10 -10.28 -22.54
N ILE A 307 7.29 -9.27 -22.21
CA ILE A 307 6.56 -9.20 -20.94
C ILE A 307 5.45 -10.26 -20.90
N ASN A 308 5.29 -10.93 -19.75
CA ASN A 308 4.30 -11.98 -19.53
C ASN A 308 2.90 -11.43 -19.26
N PHE A 309 2.29 -10.82 -20.28
CA PHE A 309 0.89 -10.39 -20.25
C PHE A 309 -0.06 -11.55 -20.62
N LYS A 310 -1.18 -11.64 -19.91
CA LYS A 310 -2.35 -12.44 -20.28
C LYS A 310 -3.55 -11.53 -20.43
N ILE A 311 -4.38 -11.77 -21.45
CA ILE A 311 -5.63 -11.04 -21.64
C ILE A 311 -6.78 -12.03 -21.58
N ILE A 312 -7.78 -11.73 -20.76
CA ILE A 312 -9.02 -12.50 -20.61
C ILE A 312 -10.17 -11.63 -21.12
N LEU A 313 -11.01 -12.19 -21.98
CA LEU A 313 -12.16 -11.53 -22.58
C LEU A 313 -13.44 -12.39 -22.42
N PRO A 314 -14.63 -11.80 -22.47
CA PRO A 314 -15.86 -12.55 -22.69
C PRO A 314 -15.78 -13.41 -23.96
N ALA A 315 -16.41 -14.57 -23.94
CA ALA A 315 -16.46 -15.45 -25.10
C ALA A 315 -17.28 -14.80 -26.23
N LEU A 316 -16.76 -14.90 -27.46
CA LEU A 316 -17.48 -14.46 -28.65
C LEU A 316 -18.35 -15.60 -29.18
N SER A 317 -19.55 -15.28 -29.62
CA SER A 317 -20.53 -16.22 -30.20
C SER A 317 -20.15 -16.62 -31.65
N THR A 318 -18.89 -16.97 -31.88
CA THR A 318 -18.36 -17.46 -33.17
C THR A 318 -18.20 -18.98 -33.14
N ILE A 319 -18.27 -19.60 -34.32
CA ILE A 319 -18.11 -21.06 -34.50
C ILE A 319 -16.64 -21.47 -34.31
N ASP A 320 -15.70 -20.59 -34.64
CA ASP A 320 -14.27 -20.89 -34.59
C ASP A 320 -13.73 -20.93 -33.15
N ASN A 321 -12.90 -21.93 -32.87
CA ASN A 321 -12.22 -22.09 -31.59
C ASN A 321 -11.05 -21.11 -31.40
N SER A 322 -10.59 -20.51 -32.50
CA SER A 322 -9.52 -19.51 -32.51
C SER A 322 -9.85 -18.37 -33.45
N LEU A 323 -9.77 -17.13 -32.97
CA LEU A 323 -9.96 -15.90 -33.78
C LEU A 323 -8.65 -15.15 -33.92
N SER A 324 -8.49 -14.32 -34.97
CA SER A 324 -7.37 -13.40 -35.05
C SER A 324 -7.55 -12.23 -34.08
N THR A 325 -6.46 -11.53 -33.74
CA THR A 325 -6.55 -10.30 -32.94
C THR A 325 -7.38 -9.22 -33.62
N ALA A 326 -7.28 -9.11 -34.96
CA ALA A 326 -8.05 -8.14 -35.74
C ALA A 326 -9.56 -8.43 -35.64
N ASP A 327 -9.97 -9.70 -35.73
CA ASP A 327 -11.39 -10.07 -35.63
C ASP A 327 -12.02 -9.62 -34.31
N VAL A 328 -11.25 -9.67 -33.21
CA VAL A 328 -11.72 -9.26 -31.88
C VAL A 328 -11.59 -7.76 -31.65
N ALA A 329 -10.56 -7.11 -32.19
CA ALA A 329 -10.33 -5.67 -32.06
C ALA A 329 -11.34 -4.84 -32.84
N TYR A 330 -11.83 -5.34 -33.97
CA TYR A 330 -12.84 -4.70 -34.82
C TYR A 330 -14.23 -5.35 -34.68
N PHE A 331 -14.43 -6.14 -33.62
CA PHE A 331 -15.74 -6.72 -33.33
C PHE A 331 -16.73 -5.62 -32.94
N ASP A 332 -17.91 -5.61 -33.56
CA ASP A 332 -18.99 -4.67 -33.25
C ASP A 332 -19.67 -5.06 -31.92
N TRP A 333 -19.04 -4.70 -30.81
CA TRP A 333 -19.54 -5.01 -29.48
C TRP A 333 -20.67 -4.04 -29.09
N PRO A 334 -21.83 -4.52 -28.61
CA PRO A 334 -23.01 -3.66 -28.36
C PRO A 334 -22.79 -2.50 -27.38
N PHE A 335 -21.76 -2.57 -26.56
CA PHE A 335 -21.42 -1.51 -25.63
C PHE A 335 -20.68 -0.34 -26.31
N ASP A 336 -19.88 -0.60 -27.34
CA ASP A 336 -19.11 0.43 -28.04
C ASP A 336 -20.04 1.42 -28.74
N SER A 337 -21.08 0.93 -29.42
CA SER A 337 -22.09 1.77 -30.07
C SER A 337 -22.84 2.67 -29.08
N ARG A 338 -23.13 2.16 -27.86
CA ARG A 338 -23.75 2.98 -26.82
C ARG A 338 -22.82 4.06 -26.27
N VAL A 339 -21.55 3.74 -26.08
CA VAL A 339 -20.54 4.74 -25.66
C VAL A 339 -20.40 5.82 -26.74
N TRP A 340 -20.40 5.43 -28.01
CA TRP A 340 -20.41 6.35 -29.15
C TRP A 340 -21.61 7.29 -29.13
N ASP A 341 -22.84 6.74 -29.01
CA ASP A 341 -24.06 7.54 -28.94
C ASP A 341 -24.05 8.53 -27.77
N ILE A 342 -23.54 8.12 -26.60
CA ILE A 342 -23.38 9.02 -25.44
C ILE A 342 -22.46 10.19 -25.82
N ARG A 343 -21.30 9.92 -26.40
CA ARG A 343 -20.30 10.93 -26.78
C ARG A 343 -20.86 11.91 -27.83
N GLU A 344 -21.54 11.43 -28.86
CA GLU A 344 -22.19 12.27 -29.88
C GLU A 344 -23.23 13.22 -29.26
N HIS A 345 -24.10 12.70 -28.39
CA HIS A 345 -25.12 13.52 -27.75
C HIS A 345 -24.56 14.54 -26.74
N LEU A 346 -23.34 14.32 -26.23
CA LEU A 346 -22.66 15.27 -25.35
C LEU A 346 -22.00 16.45 -26.10
N LYS A 347 -21.72 16.32 -27.41
CA LYS A 347 -21.15 17.43 -28.23
C LYS A 347 -22.08 18.66 -28.26
N TYR A 348 -23.39 18.44 -28.16
CA TYR A 348 -24.41 19.47 -28.31
C TYR A 348 -25.03 19.95 -26.99
N LYS A 349 -24.45 19.57 -25.84
CA LYS A 349 -25.02 19.84 -24.51
C LYS A 349 -24.06 20.54 -23.58
N ASN A 350 -24.59 21.52 -22.86
CA ASN A 350 -23.91 22.16 -21.75
C ASN A 350 -24.22 21.36 -20.47
N THR A 351 -23.31 20.48 -20.08
CA THR A 351 -23.41 19.67 -18.84
C THR A 351 -22.26 20.10 -17.92
N ASP A 352 -22.40 19.88 -16.61
CA ASP A 352 -21.27 20.03 -15.69
C ASP A 352 -20.06 19.21 -16.19
N LYS A 353 -18.85 19.77 -16.10
CA LYS A 353 -17.62 19.20 -16.68
C LYS A 353 -17.38 17.79 -16.16
N ILE A 354 -17.55 17.56 -14.85
CA ILE A 354 -17.29 16.26 -14.21
C ILE A 354 -18.31 15.23 -14.68
N GLU A 355 -19.58 15.61 -14.72
CA GLU A 355 -20.65 14.73 -15.21
C GLU A 355 -20.45 14.37 -16.69
N GLN A 356 -20.07 15.33 -17.52
CA GLN A 356 -19.74 15.11 -18.92
C GLN A 356 -18.60 14.09 -19.07
N ASN A 357 -17.58 14.16 -18.22
CA ASN A 357 -16.43 13.27 -18.29
C ASN A 357 -16.79 11.82 -17.93
N ILE A 358 -17.58 11.62 -16.86
CA ILE A 358 -18.00 10.26 -16.46
C ILE A 358 -18.88 9.62 -17.53
N LEU A 359 -19.70 10.42 -18.21
CA LEU A 359 -20.52 9.93 -19.32
C LEU A 359 -19.66 9.61 -20.56
N LYS A 360 -18.64 10.42 -20.88
CA LYS A 360 -17.71 10.16 -22.00
C LYS A 360 -16.83 8.92 -21.78
N PHE A 361 -16.48 8.65 -20.52
CA PHE A 361 -15.58 7.58 -20.10
C PHE A 361 -16.21 6.78 -18.94
N PRO A 362 -17.12 5.84 -19.25
CA PRO A 362 -17.87 5.13 -18.24
C PRO A 362 -16.99 4.18 -17.40
N SER A 363 -16.82 4.49 -16.11
CA SER A 363 -15.91 3.75 -15.20
C SER A 363 -16.19 2.26 -15.00
N MET A 364 -17.39 1.76 -15.32
CA MET A 364 -17.72 0.33 -15.21
C MET A 364 -17.02 -0.54 -16.27
N PHE A 365 -16.41 0.07 -17.29
CA PHE A 365 -15.57 -0.67 -18.25
C PHE A 365 -14.19 -0.96 -17.67
N ASP A 366 -13.71 -0.16 -16.72
CA ASP A 366 -12.36 -0.25 -16.17
C ASP A 366 -12.40 -0.65 -14.69
N GLY A 367 -13.40 -1.46 -14.31
CA GLY A 367 -13.58 -2.01 -12.97
C GLY A 367 -14.08 -3.46 -12.97
N PHE A 368 -13.88 -4.14 -11.83
CA PHE A 368 -14.44 -5.48 -11.56
C PHE A 368 -15.82 -5.44 -10.88
N LEU A 369 -16.36 -4.23 -10.68
CA LEU A 369 -17.59 -3.96 -9.94
C LEU A 369 -18.76 -3.72 -10.90
N SER A 370 -19.98 -4.05 -10.46
CA SER A 370 -21.20 -3.65 -11.16
C SER A 370 -21.45 -2.15 -11.01
N PRO A 371 -22.24 -1.53 -11.92
CA PRO A 371 -22.63 -0.13 -11.79
C PRO A 371 -23.25 0.25 -10.45
N SER A 372 -24.00 -0.65 -9.80
CA SER A 372 -24.56 -0.41 -8.46
C SER A 372 -23.50 -0.38 -7.34
N GLU A 373 -22.40 -1.09 -7.54
CA GLU A 373 -21.27 -1.20 -6.61
C GLU A 373 -20.26 -0.04 -6.78
N ILE A 374 -20.22 0.61 -7.95
CA ILE A 374 -19.39 1.79 -8.20
C ILE A 374 -20.13 3.04 -7.68
N LYS A 375 -19.61 3.63 -6.61
CA LYS A 375 -20.27 4.75 -5.92
C LYS A 375 -19.49 6.05 -6.10
N ARG A 376 -20.22 7.16 -6.23
CA ARG A 376 -19.69 8.53 -6.34
C ARG A 376 -20.28 9.41 -5.24
N ARG A 377 -19.45 10.28 -4.67
CA ARG A 377 -19.91 11.33 -3.77
C ARG A 377 -20.53 12.47 -4.57
N CYS A 378 -21.79 12.78 -4.32
CA CYS A 378 -22.53 13.83 -5.04
C CYS A 378 -23.49 14.55 -4.09
N LYS A 379 -23.95 15.73 -4.49
CA LYS A 379 -24.88 16.54 -3.70
C LYS A 379 -26.31 16.27 -4.16
N LYS A 380 -27.18 15.81 -3.25
CA LYS A 380 -28.63 15.62 -3.49
C LYS A 380 -29.39 16.41 -2.44
N ASN A 381 -30.34 17.25 -2.87
CA ASN A 381 -31.15 18.10 -1.98
C ASN A 381 -30.33 18.92 -0.97
N GLY A 382 -29.14 19.40 -1.37
CA GLY A 382 -28.27 20.17 -0.49
C GLY A 382 -27.29 19.35 0.36
N MET A 383 -27.44 18.03 0.45
CA MET A 383 -26.60 17.14 1.27
C MET A 383 -25.63 16.32 0.43
N TRP A 384 -24.41 16.11 0.94
CA TRP A 384 -23.45 15.18 0.34
C TRP A 384 -23.87 13.75 0.64
N MET A 385 -24.01 12.94 -0.40
CA MET A 385 -24.30 11.51 -0.29
C MET A 385 -23.40 10.73 -1.25
N THR A 386 -23.14 9.48 -0.90
CA THR A 386 -22.45 8.53 -1.78
C THR A 386 -23.52 7.69 -2.49
N LEU A 387 -23.70 7.92 -3.79
CA LEU A 387 -24.72 7.26 -4.60
C LEU A 387 -24.07 6.33 -5.64
N PRO A 388 -24.74 5.24 -6.03
CA PRO A 388 -24.34 4.47 -7.20
C PRO A 388 -24.22 5.34 -8.45
N ILE A 389 -23.31 5.00 -9.36
CA ILE A 389 -23.04 5.81 -10.55
C ILE A 389 -24.22 5.86 -11.51
N SER A 390 -25.10 4.85 -11.50
CA SER A 390 -26.38 4.87 -12.21
C SER A 390 -27.31 5.99 -11.76
N ASP A 391 -27.21 6.35 -10.48
CA ASP A 391 -28.15 7.24 -9.80
C ASP A 391 -27.57 8.64 -9.59
N SER A 392 -26.25 8.80 -9.67
CA SER A 392 -25.56 10.07 -9.39
C SER A 392 -25.96 11.21 -10.33
N PHE A 393 -26.43 10.91 -11.53
CA PHE A 393 -26.84 11.93 -12.51
C PHE A 393 -28.27 12.43 -12.31
N SER A 394 -29.08 11.71 -11.52
CA SER A 394 -30.49 12.08 -11.24
C SER A 394 -30.63 13.24 -10.24
N THR A 395 -29.54 13.71 -9.65
CA THR A 395 -29.56 14.68 -8.54
C THR A 395 -29.36 16.13 -9.00
N ASN A 396 -28.76 16.35 -10.18
CA ASN A 396 -28.37 17.67 -10.69
C ASN A 396 -28.87 18.00 -12.10
N THR A 397 -29.15 16.99 -12.95
CA THR A 397 -29.57 17.21 -14.34
C THR A 397 -31.06 16.99 -14.51
N ASN A 398 -31.72 17.85 -15.29
CA ASN A 398 -33.07 17.58 -15.78
C ASN A 398 -33.08 16.16 -16.39
N GLU A 399 -33.94 15.28 -15.89
CA GLU A 399 -34.08 13.87 -16.31
C GLU A 399 -34.32 13.67 -17.83
N SER A 400 -34.47 14.75 -18.59
CA SER A 400 -34.65 14.80 -20.05
C SER A 400 -33.36 14.62 -20.89
N SER A 401 -32.19 14.39 -20.27
CA SER A 401 -30.96 14.22 -21.04
C SER A 401 -30.86 12.85 -21.73
N ARG A 402 -31.00 12.81 -23.07
CA ARG A 402 -30.78 11.59 -23.89
C ARG A 402 -29.47 10.85 -23.60
N ALA A 403 -28.34 11.55 -23.41
CA ALA A 403 -27.05 10.94 -23.07
C ALA A 403 -27.10 10.22 -21.71
N VAL A 404 -27.71 10.82 -20.69
CA VAL A 404 -27.92 10.20 -19.37
C VAL A 404 -28.86 8.99 -19.47
N GLY A 405 -29.91 9.08 -20.30
CA GLY A 405 -30.81 7.95 -20.57
C GLY A 405 -30.09 6.74 -21.16
N ILE A 406 -29.23 6.97 -22.17
CA ILE A 406 -28.42 5.91 -22.80
C ILE A 406 -27.42 5.33 -21.79
N PHE A 407 -26.75 6.17 -21.01
CA PHE A 407 -25.84 5.74 -19.94
C PHE A 407 -26.54 4.87 -18.89
N LYS A 408 -27.74 5.26 -18.41
CA LYS A 408 -28.53 4.43 -17.49
C LYS A 408 -28.92 3.09 -18.11
N GLY A 409 -29.26 3.08 -19.40
CA GLY A 409 -29.51 1.85 -20.15
C GLY A 409 -28.28 0.94 -20.17
N LEU A 410 -27.08 1.52 -20.40
CA LEU A 410 -25.82 0.79 -20.35
C LEU A 410 -25.53 0.22 -18.96
N CYS A 411 -25.74 1.00 -17.89
CA CYS A 411 -25.62 0.51 -16.52
C CYS A 411 -26.57 -0.68 -16.27
N SER A 412 -27.82 -0.58 -16.69
CA SER A 412 -28.81 -1.65 -16.48
C SER A 412 -28.43 -2.95 -17.18
N ASP A 413 -27.83 -2.87 -18.37
CA ASP A 413 -27.42 -4.05 -19.12
C ASP A 413 -26.22 -4.75 -18.47
N ILE A 414 -25.25 -3.98 -17.98
CA ILE A 414 -24.09 -4.54 -17.25
C ILE A 414 -24.51 -5.12 -15.90
N GLU A 415 -25.44 -4.48 -15.19
CA GLU A 415 -25.96 -4.95 -13.89
C GLU A 415 -26.65 -6.32 -13.99
N LYS A 416 -27.27 -6.63 -15.14
CA LYS A 416 -27.96 -7.90 -15.38
C LYS A 416 -27.02 -9.04 -15.77
N CYS A 417 -25.74 -8.77 -16.04
CA CYS A 417 -24.77 -9.80 -16.42
C CYS A 417 -24.65 -10.90 -15.36
N ARG A 418 -24.12 -12.04 -15.80
CA ARG A 418 -23.88 -13.25 -15.01
C ARG A 418 -23.10 -12.94 -13.73
N ASP A 419 -23.59 -13.37 -12.57
CA ASP A 419 -22.89 -13.25 -11.29
C ASP A 419 -22.81 -14.63 -10.61
N ILE A 420 -21.59 -15.14 -10.44
CA ILE A 420 -21.34 -16.48 -9.87
C ILE A 420 -21.83 -16.53 -8.42
N SER A 421 -21.71 -15.44 -7.67
CA SER A 421 -22.13 -15.40 -6.28
C SER A 421 -23.65 -15.59 -6.15
N TYR A 422 -24.41 -15.03 -7.09
CA TYR A 422 -25.86 -15.21 -7.18
C TYR A 422 -26.23 -16.63 -7.58
N GLU A 423 -25.54 -17.23 -8.55
CA GLU A 423 -25.76 -18.62 -8.96
C GLU A 423 -25.55 -19.60 -7.80
N LEU A 424 -24.50 -19.41 -7.01
CA LEU A 424 -24.20 -20.25 -5.84
C LEU A 424 -25.30 -20.19 -4.76
N ARG A 425 -26.12 -19.13 -4.75
CA ARG A 425 -27.27 -18.94 -3.86
C ARG A 425 -28.61 -19.25 -4.53
N ASN A 426 -28.61 -19.83 -5.74
CA ASN A 426 -29.81 -20.07 -6.54
C ASN A 426 -30.62 -18.78 -6.85
N LEU A 427 -29.94 -17.63 -6.96
CA LEU A 427 -30.54 -16.38 -7.43
C LEU A 427 -30.46 -16.30 -8.95
N TYR A 428 -31.44 -15.63 -9.57
CA TYR A 428 -31.48 -15.46 -11.01
C TYR A 428 -30.33 -14.58 -11.51
N THR A 429 -29.70 -14.99 -12.61
CA THR A 429 -28.72 -14.19 -13.34
C THR A 429 -28.82 -14.49 -14.84
N THR A 430 -28.30 -13.60 -15.69
CA THR A 430 -28.30 -13.84 -17.14
C THR A 430 -27.07 -14.65 -17.58
N SER A 431 -27.06 -15.13 -18.82
CA SER A 431 -25.90 -15.84 -19.39
C SER A 431 -24.78 -14.91 -19.85
N THR A 432 -25.00 -13.59 -19.89
CA THR A 432 -24.05 -12.61 -20.46
C THR A 432 -22.86 -12.42 -19.53
N ILE A 433 -21.64 -12.53 -20.06
CA ILE A 433 -20.42 -12.47 -19.26
C ILE A 433 -19.88 -11.05 -19.18
N SER A 434 -19.65 -10.56 -17.96
CA SER A 434 -18.99 -9.29 -17.68
C SER A 434 -17.58 -9.49 -17.14
N LYS A 435 -16.81 -8.39 -16.99
CA LYS A 435 -15.52 -8.43 -16.29
C LYS A 435 -15.63 -8.89 -14.83
N LYS A 436 -16.72 -8.56 -14.14
CA LYS A 436 -17.02 -9.09 -12.79
C LYS A 436 -17.14 -10.61 -12.81
N THR A 437 -17.89 -11.16 -13.78
CA THR A 437 -18.03 -12.61 -13.98
C THR A 437 -16.67 -13.27 -14.22
N LEU A 438 -15.84 -12.68 -15.09
CA LEU A 438 -14.51 -13.18 -15.41
C LEU A 438 -13.57 -13.13 -14.19
N PHE A 439 -13.65 -12.08 -13.39
CA PHE A 439 -12.90 -11.97 -12.14
C PHE A 439 -13.32 -13.04 -11.13
N GLN A 440 -14.62 -13.24 -10.90
CA GLN A 440 -15.11 -14.33 -10.05
C GLN A 440 -14.68 -15.70 -10.60
N THR A 441 -14.68 -15.88 -11.93
CA THR A 441 -14.18 -17.08 -12.60
C THR A 441 -12.69 -17.31 -12.34
N PHE A 442 -11.89 -16.24 -12.39
CA PHE A 442 -10.47 -16.27 -12.06
C PHE A 442 -10.25 -16.68 -10.60
N MET A 443 -11.01 -16.11 -9.67
CA MET A 443 -10.96 -16.45 -8.24
C MET A 443 -11.30 -17.93 -7.99
N VAL A 444 -12.36 -18.45 -8.63
CA VAL A 444 -12.70 -19.87 -8.61
C VAL A 444 -11.56 -20.73 -9.15
N GLY A 445 -10.93 -20.30 -10.25
CA GLY A 445 -9.75 -20.97 -10.81
C GLY A 445 -8.58 -21.03 -9.83
N LYS A 446 -8.34 -19.97 -9.06
CA LYS A 446 -7.30 -19.92 -8.02
C LYS A 446 -7.62 -20.82 -6.82
N ILE A 447 -8.87 -20.87 -6.38
CA ILE A 447 -9.30 -21.80 -5.32
C ILE A 447 -9.09 -23.25 -5.76
N ASN A 448 -9.45 -23.59 -7.01
CA ASN A 448 -9.21 -24.92 -7.56
C ASN A 448 -7.73 -25.32 -7.57
N GLN A 449 -6.79 -24.39 -7.70
CA GLN A 449 -5.35 -24.69 -7.65
C GLN A 449 -4.93 -25.26 -6.29
N PHE A 450 -5.59 -24.86 -5.19
CA PHE A 450 -5.35 -25.46 -3.88
C PHE A 450 -5.84 -26.91 -3.83
N CYS A 451 -6.95 -27.22 -4.50
CA CYS A 451 -7.55 -28.56 -4.53
C CYS A 451 -6.72 -29.57 -5.35
N ASP A 452 -5.95 -29.11 -6.34
CA ASP A 452 -5.09 -29.94 -7.19
C ASP A 452 -3.76 -30.33 -6.50
N VAL A 453 -3.44 -29.75 -5.34
CA VAL A 453 -2.25 -30.11 -4.56
C VAL A 453 -2.47 -31.48 -3.89
N ASN A 454 -1.92 -32.53 -4.51
CA ASN A 454 -1.88 -33.87 -3.92
C ASN A 454 -0.85 -33.91 -2.78
N ASP A 455 -1.26 -33.51 -1.57
CA ASP A 455 -0.38 -33.57 -0.42
C ASP A 455 -0.23 -35.03 0.06
N THR A 456 0.74 -35.72 -0.54
CA THR A 456 1.18 -37.05 -0.11
C THR A 456 2.11 -36.89 1.09
N LEU A 457 1.57 -36.58 2.28
CA LEU A 457 2.29 -36.68 3.56
C LEU A 457 3.70 -36.04 3.54
N SER A 458 3.89 -34.94 2.80
CA SER A 458 5.22 -34.36 2.61
C SER A 458 5.48 -33.31 3.69
N LYS A 459 6.53 -33.54 4.50
CA LYS A 459 7.03 -32.65 5.54
C LYS A 459 7.71 -31.39 4.97
N SER A 460 7.10 -30.72 3.99
CA SER A 460 7.59 -29.43 3.51
C SER A 460 6.93 -28.33 4.35
N GLU A 461 7.74 -27.53 5.04
CA GLU A 461 7.30 -26.54 6.04
C GLU A 461 6.57 -25.31 5.46
N ALA A 462 6.49 -25.16 4.13
CA ALA A 462 5.87 -23.99 3.50
C ALA A 462 4.55 -24.36 2.82
N ILE A 463 3.43 -23.96 3.42
CA ILE A 463 2.10 -24.05 2.83
C ILE A 463 2.03 -23.10 1.62
N PRO A 464 1.52 -23.52 0.45
CA PRO A 464 1.36 -22.67 -0.71
C PRO A 464 0.45 -21.47 -0.41
N SER A 465 0.96 -20.25 -0.55
CA SER A 465 0.16 -19.02 -0.56
C SER A 465 0.07 -18.44 -1.97
N ILE A 466 -1.06 -17.81 -2.29
CA ILE A 466 -1.28 -17.08 -3.54
C ILE A 466 -1.42 -15.59 -3.21
N SER A 467 -0.57 -14.76 -3.80
CA SER A 467 -0.68 -13.29 -3.67
C SER A 467 -1.20 -12.67 -4.95
N ILE A 468 -2.20 -11.80 -4.83
CA ILE A 468 -2.87 -11.11 -5.93
C ILE A 468 -2.89 -9.62 -5.62
N ILE A 469 -2.46 -8.80 -6.58
CA ILE A 469 -2.64 -7.35 -6.53
C ILE A 469 -3.69 -6.98 -7.58
N VAL A 470 -4.69 -6.20 -7.18
CA VAL A 470 -5.78 -5.76 -8.06
C VAL A 470 -5.69 -4.26 -8.20
N ALA A 471 -5.49 -3.79 -9.44
CA ALA A 471 -5.34 -2.38 -9.75
C ALA A 471 -6.70 -1.67 -9.72
N ASN A 472 -6.80 -0.62 -8.91
CA ASN A 472 -7.88 0.35 -8.94
C ASN A 472 -7.54 1.46 -9.96
N LEU A 473 -8.26 1.48 -11.09
CA LEU A 473 -8.10 2.50 -12.13
C LEU A 473 -8.92 3.77 -11.85
N HIS A 474 -9.78 3.77 -10.82
CA HIS A 474 -10.64 4.89 -10.44
C HIS A 474 -10.62 5.14 -8.92
N PRO A 475 -9.48 5.60 -8.36
CA PRO A 475 -9.32 5.84 -6.93
C PRO A 475 -10.26 6.90 -6.34
N TYR A 476 -10.74 7.84 -7.16
CA TYR A 476 -11.68 8.90 -6.75
C TYR A 476 -13.12 8.40 -6.57
N LEU A 477 -13.45 7.21 -7.10
CA LEU A 477 -14.73 6.57 -6.86
C LEU A 477 -14.64 5.72 -5.59
N ALA A 478 -15.73 5.70 -4.82
CA ALA A 478 -15.83 4.91 -3.59
C ALA A 478 -16.04 3.43 -3.93
N THR A 479 -14.97 2.78 -4.42
CA THR A 479 -14.97 1.39 -4.93
C THR A 479 -14.34 0.39 -3.97
N GLN A 480 -13.43 0.81 -3.08
CA GLN A 480 -12.67 -0.10 -2.22
C GLN A 480 -13.57 -0.95 -1.30
N SER A 481 -14.51 -0.32 -0.59
CA SER A 481 -15.45 -1.04 0.27
C SER A 481 -16.33 -1.99 -0.53
N SER A 482 -16.87 -1.52 -1.65
CA SER A 482 -17.70 -2.34 -2.54
C SER A 482 -16.92 -3.53 -3.12
N PHE A 483 -15.64 -3.37 -3.46
CA PHE A 483 -14.78 -4.47 -3.93
C PHE A 483 -14.60 -5.54 -2.86
N PHE A 484 -14.35 -5.13 -1.62
CA PHE A 484 -14.22 -6.05 -0.50
C PHE A 484 -15.54 -6.75 -0.17
N GLU A 485 -16.66 -6.02 -0.20
CA GLU A 485 -18.00 -6.58 -0.05
C GLU A 485 -18.31 -7.61 -1.14
N SER A 486 -17.94 -7.33 -2.39
CA SER A 486 -18.16 -8.23 -3.53
C SER A 486 -17.40 -9.56 -3.37
N ILE A 487 -16.13 -9.50 -2.93
CA ILE A 487 -15.34 -10.72 -2.63
C ILE A 487 -15.92 -11.46 -1.42
N ASN A 488 -16.24 -10.75 -0.34
CA ASN A 488 -16.83 -11.36 0.85
C ASN A 488 -18.15 -12.06 0.51
N TYR A 489 -18.96 -11.44 -0.35
CA TYR A 489 -20.21 -12.01 -0.81
C TYR A 489 -19.99 -13.30 -1.62
N LEU A 490 -18.99 -13.34 -2.52
CA LEU A 490 -18.58 -14.56 -3.22
C LEU A 490 -18.15 -15.65 -2.24
N VAL A 491 -17.22 -15.34 -1.33
CA VAL A 491 -16.69 -16.31 -0.36
C VAL A 491 -17.79 -16.84 0.56
N SER A 492 -18.66 -15.96 1.06
CA SER A 492 -19.81 -16.34 1.88
C SER A 492 -20.80 -17.23 1.12
N SER A 493 -20.96 -17.01 -0.18
CA SER A 493 -21.81 -17.85 -1.03
C SER A 493 -21.22 -19.25 -1.22
N ILE A 494 -19.89 -19.34 -1.42
CA ILE A 494 -19.18 -20.62 -1.45
C ILE A 494 -19.29 -21.32 -0.09
N LYS A 495 -19.12 -20.60 1.02
CA LYS A 495 -19.23 -21.14 2.37
C LYS A 495 -20.60 -21.76 2.64
N SER A 496 -21.69 -21.02 2.37
CA SER A 496 -23.06 -21.52 2.52
C SER A 496 -23.24 -22.82 1.73
N MET A 497 -22.77 -22.85 0.49
CA MET A 497 -22.83 -24.04 -0.35
C MET A 497 -22.04 -25.22 0.25
N VAL A 498 -20.82 -25.00 0.75
CA VAL A 498 -20.00 -26.05 1.37
C VAL A 498 -20.66 -26.61 2.64
N GLU A 499 -21.28 -25.76 3.46
CA GLU A 499 -21.97 -26.15 4.70
C GLU A 499 -23.27 -26.92 4.43
N GLU A 500 -24.02 -26.54 3.39
CA GLU A 500 -25.31 -27.17 3.02
C GLU A 500 -25.15 -28.46 2.20
N THR A 501 -23.98 -28.69 1.59
CA THR A 501 -23.77 -29.83 0.69
C THR A 501 -23.50 -31.13 1.46
N LEU A 502 -24.34 -32.13 1.22
CA LEU A 502 -24.16 -33.50 1.71
C LEU A 502 -23.22 -34.26 0.77
N PHE A 503 -21.91 -34.05 0.94
CA PHE A 503 -20.89 -34.68 0.11
C PHE A 503 -20.93 -36.21 0.16
N PRO A 504 -20.61 -36.91 -0.94
CA PRO A 504 -20.41 -38.35 -0.93
C PRO A 504 -19.32 -38.75 0.06
N ARG A 505 -19.48 -39.92 0.68
CA ARG A 505 -18.50 -40.49 1.60
C ARG A 505 -18.03 -41.85 1.09
N LEU A 506 -16.72 -42.03 0.99
CA LEU A 506 -16.13 -43.36 0.75
C LEU A 506 -16.03 -44.15 2.06
N ILE A 507 -16.43 -45.42 2.03
CA ILE A 507 -16.35 -46.34 3.17
C ILE A 507 -15.61 -47.60 2.71
N ASN A 508 -14.62 -48.02 3.47
CA ASN A 508 -13.89 -49.26 3.23
C ASN A 508 -14.43 -50.35 4.17
N LYS A 509 -14.92 -51.47 3.59
CA LYS A 509 -15.39 -52.66 4.33
C LYS A 509 -14.74 -53.88 3.67
N GLU A 510 -13.86 -54.59 4.40
CA GLU A 510 -13.32 -55.93 4.06
C GLU A 510 -13.23 -56.26 2.55
N ASN A 511 -12.25 -55.67 1.84
CA ASN A 511 -11.98 -55.79 0.39
C ASN A 511 -12.98 -55.09 -0.56
N GLU A 512 -13.90 -54.29 -0.04
CA GLU A 512 -14.83 -53.47 -0.80
C GLU A 512 -14.69 -51.97 -0.46
N VAL A 513 -14.83 -51.12 -1.47
CA VAL A 513 -15.04 -49.67 -1.29
C VAL A 513 -16.45 -49.32 -1.72
N ILE A 514 -17.16 -48.62 -0.84
CA ILE A 514 -18.57 -48.23 -0.99
C ILE A 514 -18.65 -46.70 -1.05
N ILE A 515 -19.47 -46.16 -1.95
CA ILE A 515 -19.90 -44.76 -1.93
C ILE A 515 -21.24 -44.64 -1.19
N GLU A 516 -21.26 -43.80 -0.14
CA GLU A 516 -22.46 -43.44 0.60
C GLU A 516 -22.87 -42.00 0.23
N VAL A 517 -24.13 -41.79 -0.14
CA VAL A 517 -24.75 -40.46 -0.27
C VAL A 517 -25.99 -40.38 0.60
N ALA A 518 -26.08 -39.31 1.39
CA ALA A 518 -27.23 -39.01 2.23
C ALA A 518 -28.22 -38.08 1.51
N ALA A 519 -29.51 -38.32 1.71
CA ALA A 519 -30.57 -37.42 1.33
C ALA A 519 -31.01 -36.53 2.51
N HIS A 520 -31.64 -35.38 2.23
CA HIS A 520 -32.09 -34.44 3.27
C HIS A 520 -33.11 -35.04 4.25
N ASN A 521 -33.82 -36.08 3.84
CA ASN A 521 -34.74 -36.84 4.69
C ASN A 521 -34.05 -37.91 5.57
N GLY A 522 -32.71 -37.97 5.58
CA GLY A 522 -31.92 -38.91 6.37
C GLY A 522 -31.73 -40.29 5.73
N HIS A 523 -32.37 -40.58 4.59
CA HIS A 523 -32.12 -41.83 3.86
C HIS A 523 -30.72 -41.84 3.25
N LYS A 524 -30.01 -42.95 3.41
CA LYS A 524 -28.65 -43.16 2.87
C LYS A 524 -28.70 -44.23 1.79
N ILE A 525 -27.99 -43.98 0.69
CA ILE A 525 -27.76 -44.97 -0.37
C ILE A 525 -26.29 -45.33 -0.38
N GLU A 526 -26.03 -46.64 -0.36
CA GLU A 526 -24.71 -47.25 -0.45
C GLU A 526 -24.61 -48.01 -1.78
N GLU A 527 -23.61 -47.71 -2.61
CA GLU A 527 -23.28 -48.46 -3.82
C GLU A 527 -21.82 -48.92 -3.78
N VAL A 528 -21.55 -50.19 -4.11
CA VAL A 528 -20.19 -50.75 -4.13
C VAL A 528 -19.46 -50.28 -5.40
N VAL A 529 -18.29 -49.67 -5.25
CA VAL A 529 -17.49 -49.12 -6.37
C VAL A 529 -16.17 -49.85 -6.60
N PHE A 530 -15.73 -50.66 -5.64
CA PHE A 530 -14.59 -51.55 -5.75
C PHE A 530 -14.85 -52.83 -4.99
N LYS A 531 -14.51 -53.99 -5.57
CA LYS A 531 -14.65 -55.30 -4.95
C LYS A 531 -13.69 -56.31 -5.57
N ASP A 532 -13.06 -57.14 -4.73
CA ASP A 532 -12.24 -58.29 -5.12
C ASP A 532 -11.14 -57.94 -6.16
N GLY A 533 -10.45 -56.81 -5.98
CA GLY A 533 -9.38 -56.40 -6.90
C GLY A 533 -9.85 -55.78 -8.21
N THR A 534 -11.17 -55.53 -8.36
CA THR A 534 -11.77 -54.95 -9.57
C THR A 534 -12.64 -53.75 -9.25
N ILE A 535 -12.48 -52.68 -10.03
CA ILE A 535 -13.39 -51.53 -10.01
C ILE A 535 -14.73 -51.99 -10.59
N GLN A 536 -15.79 -51.78 -9.83
CA GLN A 536 -17.14 -52.17 -10.25
C GLN A 536 -17.72 -51.10 -11.16
N GLU A 537 -17.88 -51.39 -12.45
CA GLU A 537 -18.49 -50.46 -13.44
C GLU A 537 -20.01 -50.31 -13.28
N SER A 538 -20.58 -50.66 -12.12
CA SER A 538 -22.01 -50.53 -11.87
C SER A 538 -22.47 -49.10 -12.17
N TYR A 539 -23.58 -48.95 -12.89
CA TYR A 539 -24.18 -47.66 -13.16
C TYR A 539 -24.63 -47.02 -11.83
N ILE A 540 -23.80 -46.12 -11.29
CA ILE A 540 -24.07 -45.29 -10.11
C ILE A 540 -25.16 -44.23 -10.42
N LYS A 541 -26.29 -44.68 -10.97
CA LYS A 541 -27.40 -43.82 -11.43
C LYS A 541 -28.20 -43.31 -10.25
N MET A 542 -28.39 -44.12 -9.21
CA MET A 542 -29.20 -43.75 -8.06
C MET A 542 -28.50 -42.69 -7.22
N THR A 543 -27.19 -42.86 -6.95
CA THR A 543 -26.37 -41.86 -6.24
C THR A 543 -26.31 -40.53 -7.01
N LYS A 544 -26.08 -40.56 -8.33
CA LYS A 544 -26.09 -39.33 -9.16
C LYS A 544 -27.46 -38.64 -9.16
N LYS A 545 -28.55 -39.41 -9.25
CA LYS A 545 -29.92 -38.90 -9.24
C LYS A 545 -30.24 -38.20 -7.91
N ILE A 546 -30.02 -38.89 -6.78
CA ILE A 546 -30.31 -38.33 -5.45
C ILE A 546 -29.44 -37.10 -5.17
N PHE A 547 -28.14 -37.17 -5.49
CA PHE A 547 -27.26 -36.02 -5.31
C PHE A 547 -27.75 -34.81 -6.11
N SER A 548 -28.15 -35.02 -7.36
CA SER A 548 -28.66 -33.97 -8.25
C SER A 548 -30.01 -33.39 -7.81
N GLU A 549 -30.87 -34.20 -7.18
CA GLU A 549 -32.16 -33.77 -6.61
C GLU A 549 -31.96 -32.91 -5.36
N ASN A 550 -30.99 -33.25 -4.51
CA ASN A 550 -30.69 -32.50 -3.29
C ASN A 550 -29.86 -31.23 -3.57
N HIS A 551 -28.99 -31.27 -4.59
CA HIS A 551 -28.04 -30.18 -4.88
C HIS A 551 -28.11 -29.78 -6.37
N PRO A 552 -29.19 -29.11 -6.81
CA PRO A 552 -29.40 -28.77 -8.23
C PRO A 552 -28.34 -27.84 -8.84
N GLN A 553 -27.56 -27.13 -8.02
CA GLN A 553 -26.46 -26.25 -8.42
C GLN A 553 -25.12 -27.00 -8.60
N LEU A 554 -25.05 -28.27 -8.18
CA LEU A 554 -23.86 -29.10 -8.23
C LEU A 554 -24.01 -30.26 -9.24
N ASP A 555 -22.87 -30.71 -9.73
CA ASP A 555 -22.71 -31.85 -10.63
C ASP A 555 -21.82 -32.89 -9.96
N LEU A 556 -22.33 -34.11 -9.82
CA LEU A 556 -21.58 -35.28 -9.37
C LEU A 556 -21.11 -36.08 -10.59
N ARG A 557 -19.82 -35.93 -10.93
CA ARG A 557 -19.18 -36.68 -12.01
C ARG A 557 -18.47 -37.89 -11.45
N ILE A 558 -18.70 -39.03 -12.08
CA ILE A 558 -18.01 -40.28 -11.78
C ILE A 558 -17.58 -40.89 -13.10
N PHE A 559 -16.28 -41.15 -13.24
CA PHE A 559 -15.67 -41.63 -14.48
C PHE A 559 -14.38 -42.39 -14.20
N ASN A 560 -14.05 -43.33 -15.09
CA ASN A 560 -12.76 -44.04 -15.06
C ASN A 560 -11.66 -43.15 -15.67
N LYS A 561 -10.51 -43.11 -15.01
CA LYS A 561 -9.29 -42.45 -15.48
C LYS A 561 -8.12 -43.41 -15.28
N ASP A 562 -7.53 -43.87 -16.38
CA ASP A 562 -6.49 -44.89 -16.39
C ASP A 562 -6.96 -46.19 -15.70
N THR A 563 -6.31 -46.64 -14.62
CA THR A 563 -6.73 -47.79 -13.79
C THR A 563 -7.48 -47.38 -12.51
N SER A 564 -7.97 -46.14 -12.44
CA SER A 564 -8.61 -45.56 -11.25
C SER A 564 -10.02 -45.05 -11.53
N LEU A 565 -10.88 -45.08 -10.50
CA LEU A 565 -12.21 -44.46 -10.52
C LEU A 565 -12.12 -43.08 -9.85
N ARG A 566 -12.55 -42.02 -10.56
CA ARG A 566 -12.58 -40.65 -10.02
C ARG A 566 -14.02 -40.20 -9.77
N ILE A 567 -14.25 -39.61 -8.60
CA ILE A 567 -15.53 -39.09 -8.12
C ILE A 567 -15.34 -37.62 -7.78
N MET A 568 -16.05 -36.74 -8.48
CA MET A 568 -15.85 -35.29 -8.39
C MET A 568 -17.20 -34.58 -8.22
N VAL A 569 -17.30 -33.73 -7.21
CA VAL A 569 -18.41 -32.78 -7.04
C VAL A 569 -17.92 -31.38 -7.38
N LYS A 570 -18.63 -30.72 -8.28
CA LYS A 570 -18.30 -29.37 -8.72
C LYS A 570 -19.56 -28.58 -9.10
N THR A 571 -19.43 -27.28 -9.32
CA THR A 571 -20.55 -26.46 -9.83
C THR A 571 -20.93 -26.83 -11.27
N ARG A 572 -22.23 -26.76 -11.61
CA ARG A 572 -22.81 -27.34 -12.84
C ARG A 572 -22.36 -26.67 -14.14
N GLU A 573 -22.26 -25.35 -14.18
CA GLU A 573 -22.09 -24.64 -15.45
C GLU A 573 -20.63 -24.23 -15.71
N PRO A 574 -20.04 -24.69 -16.82
CA PRO A 574 -18.77 -24.14 -17.25
C PRO A 574 -18.95 -22.71 -17.75
N ILE A 575 -18.03 -21.83 -17.40
CA ILE A 575 -17.99 -20.46 -17.92
C ILE A 575 -17.01 -20.43 -19.08
N GLU A 576 -17.52 -20.15 -20.28
CA GLU A 576 -16.72 -19.95 -21.48
C GLU A 576 -16.11 -18.55 -21.46
N TYR A 577 -14.82 -18.44 -21.77
CA TYR A 577 -14.14 -17.16 -21.92
C TYR A 577 -13.08 -17.26 -23.00
N SER A 578 -12.64 -16.12 -23.51
CA SER A 578 -11.59 -16.03 -24.52
C SER A 578 -10.26 -15.62 -23.87
N GLU A 579 -9.16 -16.23 -24.31
CA GLU A 579 -7.81 -15.91 -23.83
C GLU A 579 -6.89 -15.57 -25.01
N PHE A 580 -6.17 -14.46 -24.89
CA PHE A 580 -5.17 -14.07 -25.88
C PHE A 580 -3.92 -14.94 -25.77
N ASN A 581 -3.61 -15.66 -26.85
CA ASN A 581 -2.37 -16.38 -27.03
C ASN A 581 -1.39 -15.52 -27.82
N ARG A 582 -0.41 -14.96 -27.11
CA ARG A 582 0.63 -14.11 -27.67
C ARG A 582 1.53 -14.82 -28.69
N LYS A 583 1.78 -16.13 -28.54
CA LYS A 583 2.71 -16.85 -29.43
C LYS A 583 2.14 -17.02 -30.85
N SER A 584 0.84 -17.25 -30.93
CA SER A 584 0.13 -17.40 -32.19
C SER A 584 -0.56 -16.11 -32.65
N SER A 585 -0.55 -15.06 -31.82
CA SER A 585 -1.34 -13.84 -32.03
C SER A 585 -2.82 -14.15 -32.31
N THR A 586 -3.37 -15.13 -31.59
CA THR A 586 -4.77 -15.56 -31.72
C THR A 586 -5.49 -15.49 -30.39
N ILE A 587 -6.82 -15.49 -30.45
CA ILE A 587 -7.73 -15.51 -29.31
C ILE A 587 -8.35 -16.90 -29.25
N GLU A 588 -8.08 -17.63 -28.17
CA GLU A 588 -8.51 -19.02 -28.01
C GLU A 588 -9.67 -19.12 -27.01
N LYS A 589 -10.66 -19.96 -27.35
CA LYS A 589 -11.75 -20.28 -26.42
C LYS A 589 -11.26 -21.19 -25.29
N ARG A 590 -11.63 -20.82 -24.06
CA ARG A 590 -11.30 -21.52 -22.82
C ARG A 590 -12.56 -21.73 -21.99
N PHE A 591 -12.51 -22.74 -21.11
CA PHE A 591 -13.63 -23.10 -20.25
C PHE A 591 -13.16 -23.22 -18.81
N CYS A 592 -13.74 -22.42 -17.92
CA CYS A 592 -13.64 -22.68 -16.50
C CYS A 592 -14.57 -23.85 -16.17
N LYS A 593 -14.01 -24.96 -15.65
CA LYS A 593 -14.76 -26.20 -15.43
C LYS A 593 -15.67 -26.18 -14.18
N GLY A 594 -15.81 -25.03 -13.52
CA GLY A 594 -16.54 -24.88 -12.25
C GLY A 594 -15.63 -25.05 -11.02
N LEU A 595 -16.16 -24.69 -9.84
CA LEU A 595 -15.48 -24.84 -8.56
C LEU A 595 -15.56 -26.30 -8.11
N VAL A 596 -14.42 -26.93 -7.84
CA VAL A 596 -14.34 -28.30 -7.32
C VAL A 596 -14.38 -28.27 -5.80
N LEU A 597 -15.41 -28.89 -5.23
CA LEU A 597 -15.62 -28.91 -3.77
C LEU A 597 -15.21 -30.24 -3.14
N TYR A 598 -15.25 -31.31 -3.93
CA TYR A 598 -14.90 -32.66 -3.51
C TYR A 598 -14.30 -33.41 -4.70
N ASP A 599 -13.19 -34.10 -4.47
CA ASP A 599 -12.56 -34.98 -5.44
C ASP A 599 -12.00 -36.21 -4.74
N ALA A 600 -12.35 -37.40 -5.22
CA ALA A 600 -11.85 -38.65 -4.70
C ALA A 600 -11.40 -39.57 -5.83
N VAL A 601 -10.25 -40.22 -5.62
CA VAL A 601 -9.64 -41.15 -6.57
C VAL A 601 -9.46 -42.50 -5.88
N ILE A 602 -10.07 -43.54 -6.43
CA ILE A 602 -9.96 -44.93 -5.97
C ILE A 602 -9.08 -45.68 -6.96
N LYS A 603 -8.00 -46.30 -6.48
CA LYS A 603 -7.03 -47.05 -7.29
C LYS A 603 -7.48 -48.51 -7.48
N ASP A 604 -6.87 -49.18 -8.46
CA ASP A 604 -7.02 -50.60 -8.76
C ASP A 604 -6.71 -51.55 -7.58
N ASN A 605 -5.92 -51.11 -6.61
CA ASN A 605 -5.63 -51.85 -5.39
C ASN A 605 -6.63 -51.58 -4.24
N GLY A 606 -7.70 -50.82 -4.48
CA GLY A 606 -8.72 -50.47 -3.48
C GLY A 606 -8.33 -49.34 -2.51
N SER A 607 -7.10 -48.81 -2.58
CA SER A 607 -6.73 -47.60 -1.83
C SER A 607 -7.39 -46.37 -2.45
N PHE A 608 -7.72 -45.38 -1.62
CA PHE A 608 -8.33 -44.14 -2.09
C PHE A 608 -7.70 -42.91 -1.46
N ILE A 609 -7.82 -41.81 -2.19
CA ILE A 609 -7.48 -40.46 -1.74
C ILE A 609 -8.71 -39.59 -1.94
N GLU A 610 -9.08 -38.83 -0.94
CA GLU A 610 -10.25 -37.96 -0.93
C GLU A 610 -9.85 -36.57 -0.44
N ASN A 611 -10.17 -35.57 -1.25
CA ASN A 611 -9.93 -34.17 -0.99
C ASN A 611 -11.30 -33.46 -0.90
N LYS A 612 -11.52 -32.72 0.18
CA LYS A 612 -12.77 -32.00 0.41
C LYS A 612 -12.49 -30.58 0.90
N VAL A 613 -13.16 -29.59 0.30
CA VAL A 613 -13.26 -28.25 0.87
C VAL A 613 -14.10 -28.34 2.15
N SER A 614 -13.44 -28.18 3.29
CA SER A 614 -14.05 -28.32 4.62
C SER A 614 -14.65 -27.00 5.10
N ASN A 615 -13.98 -25.89 4.79
CA ASN A 615 -14.41 -24.55 5.15
C ASN A 615 -13.74 -23.54 4.21
N ILE A 616 -14.35 -22.36 4.07
CA ILE A 616 -13.74 -21.19 3.45
C ILE A 616 -14.11 -19.97 4.27
N SER A 617 -13.15 -19.11 4.57
CA SER A 617 -13.39 -17.87 5.31
C SER A 617 -12.76 -16.66 4.63
N PHE A 618 -13.28 -15.50 5.01
CA PHE A 618 -12.84 -14.20 4.54
C PHE A 618 -12.42 -13.38 5.77
N ASP A 619 -11.16 -12.97 5.78
CA ASP A 619 -10.59 -12.12 6.82
C ASP A 619 -10.11 -10.82 6.20
N ARG A 620 -10.39 -9.71 6.89
CA ARG A 620 -9.99 -8.37 6.45
C ARG A 620 -8.97 -7.81 7.42
N THR A 621 -7.82 -7.41 6.89
CA THR A 621 -6.88 -6.52 7.58
C THR A 621 -7.01 -5.10 7.01
N TYR A 622 -6.25 -4.16 7.56
CA TYR A 622 -6.30 -2.74 7.17
C TYR A 622 -6.09 -2.49 5.67
N LYS A 623 -5.19 -3.26 5.02
CA LYS A 623 -4.85 -3.12 3.60
C LYS A 623 -5.05 -4.39 2.77
N ASN A 624 -5.04 -5.56 3.39
CA ASN A 624 -5.10 -6.85 2.70
C ASN A 624 -6.40 -7.60 3.02
N LEU A 625 -6.94 -8.25 2.00
CA LEU A 625 -7.94 -9.30 2.18
C LEU A 625 -7.26 -10.65 2.17
N ILE A 626 -7.74 -11.54 3.03
CA ILE A 626 -7.23 -12.90 3.14
C ILE A 626 -8.41 -13.85 2.95
N VAL A 627 -8.32 -14.71 1.93
CA VAL A 627 -9.26 -15.82 1.73
C VAL A 627 -8.57 -17.09 2.18
N ASN A 628 -9.13 -17.71 3.21
CA ASN A 628 -8.61 -18.94 3.80
C ASN A 628 -9.45 -20.12 3.31
N VAL A 629 -8.83 -21.12 2.70
CA VAL A 629 -9.49 -22.33 2.20
C VAL A 629 -8.97 -23.53 3.00
N GLU A 630 -9.83 -24.15 3.79
CA GLU A 630 -9.50 -25.35 4.56
C GLU A 630 -9.82 -26.59 3.73
N LEU A 631 -8.80 -27.37 3.39
CA LEU A 631 -8.94 -28.64 2.68
C LEU A 631 -8.69 -29.81 3.63
N GLY A 632 -9.67 -30.71 3.68
CA GLY A 632 -9.56 -32.00 4.35
C GLY A 632 -9.06 -33.06 3.38
N PHE A 633 -8.03 -33.79 3.79
CA PHE A 633 -7.46 -34.90 3.05
C PHE A 633 -7.74 -36.19 3.81
N ARG A 634 -8.29 -37.20 3.14
CA ARG A 634 -8.56 -38.51 3.72
C ARG A 634 -8.00 -39.60 2.82
N THR A 635 -7.35 -40.56 3.45
CA THR A 635 -6.87 -41.79 2.81
C THR A 635 -7.43 -42.99 3.56
N ASP A 636 -7.15 -44.18 3.04
CA ASP A 636 -7.38 -45.46 3.75
C ASP A 636 -6.63 -45.56 5.09
N LYS A 637 -5.57 -44.76 5.30
CA LYS A 637 -4.67 -44.86 6.46
C LYS A 637 -4.77 -43.72 7.47
N GLY A 638 -5.46 -42.62 7.14
CA GLY A 638 -5.55 -41.46 8.03
C GLY A 638 -6.19 -40.23 7.38
N ASN A 639 -6.37 -39.20 8.18
CA ASN A 639 -6.90 -37.90 7.75
C ASN A 639 -5.97 -36.75 8.18
N SER A 640 -5.93 -35.70 7.38
CA SER A 640 -5.28 -34.44 7.71
C SER A 640 -6.12 -33.27 7.20
N LYS A 641 -5.79 -32.07 7.68
CA LYS A 641 -6.41 -30.82 7.25
C LYS A 641 -5.34 -29.77 7.11
N ASN A 642 -5.34 -29.06 5.98
CA ASN A 642 -4.44 -27.94 5.74
C ASN A 642 -5.29 -26.71 5.38
N THR A 643 -4.84 -25.54 5.83
CA THR A 643 -5.44 -24.25 5.45
C THR A 643 -4.52 -23.57 4.45
N TYR A 644 -5.05 -23.23 3.29
CA TYR A 644 -4.34 -22.50 2.24
C TYR A 644 -4.80 -21.04 2.22
N GLU A 645 -3.86 -20.13 1.96
CA GLU A 645 -4.09 -18.70 2.06
C GLU A 645 -3.98 -18.02 0.69
N MET A 646 -4.98 -17.21 0.36
CA MET A 646 -4.92 -16.29 -0.78
C MET A 646 -5.01 -14.84 -0.29
N GLN A 647 -3.94 -14.09 -0.49
CA GLN A 647 -3.85 -12.67 -0.15
C GLN A 647 -4.24 -11.83 -1.36
N ILE A 648 -5.14 -10.86 -1.18
CA ILE A 648 -5.61 -9.95 -2.21
C ILE A 648 -5.42 -8.51 -1.72
N LEU A 649 -4.64 -7.73 -2.46
CA LEU A 649 -4.42 -6.31 -2.21
C LEU A 649 -5.12 -5.49 -3.30
N TYR A 650 -6.09 -4.66 -2.94
CA TYR A 650 -6.73 -3.70 -3.85
C TYR A 650 -6.10 -2.32 -3.66
N THR A 651 -5.41 -1.82 -4.68
CA THR A 651 -4.64 -0.57 -4.56
C THR A 651 -4.63 0.22 -5.87
N ASP A 652 -4.45 1.53 -5.75
CA ASP A 652 -4.37 2.44 -6.89
C ASP A 652 -3.17 2.08 -7.77
N LEU A 653 -3.35 2.06 -9.10
CA LEU A 653 -2.28 1.67 -10.03
C LEU A 653 -0.99 2.48 -9.79
N SER A 654 -1.13 3.77 -9.53
CA SER A 654 -0.02 4.68 -9.34
C SER A 654 0.72 4.53 -7.99
N LYS A 655 0.18 3.75 -7.05
CA LYS A 655 0.80 3.42 -5.75
C LYS A 655 1.50 2.05 -5.76
N ILE A 656 1.38 1.29 -6.85
CA ILE A 656 1.97 -0.05 -6.95
C ILE A 656 3.50 0.00 -6.85
N GLN A 657 4.15 1.08 -7.32
CA GLN A 657 5.60 1.27 -7.24
C GLN A 657 6.13 1.49 -5.83
N GLU A 658 5.25 1.82 -4.88
CA GLU A 658 5.57 2.00 -3.47
C GLU A 658 5.49 0.66 -2.70
N LEU A 659 4.98 -0.40 -3.35
CA LEU A 659 4.87 -1.71 -2.73
C LEU A 659 6.25 -2.39 -2.61
N PRO A 660 6.45 -3.22 -1.57
CA PRO A 660 7.67 -3.99 -1.43
C PRO A 660 7.94 -4.85 -2.67
N HIS A 661 9.17 -4.77 -3.19
CA HIS A 661 9.55 -5.49 -4.40
C HIS A 661 9.35 -7.02 -4.30
N GLU A 662 9.59 -7.61 -3.13
CA GLU A 662 9.35 -9.04 -2.85
C GLU A 662 7.86 -9.41 -3.03
N LEU A 663 6.93 -8.58 -2.52
CA LEU A 663 5.50 -8.80 -2.70
C LEU A 663 5.12 -8.76 -4.18
N VAL A 664 5.63 -7.77 -4.91
CA VAL A 664 5.40 -7.60 -6.35
C VAL A 664 5.85 -8.84 -7.13
N GLN A 665 7.05 -9.35 -6.86
CA GLN A 665 7.60 -10.54 -7.54
C GLN A 665 6.74 -11.79 -7.39
N HIS A 666 6.19 -12.02 -6.20
CA HIS A 666 5.40 -13.22 -5.90
C HIS A 666 3.92 -13.06 -6.27
N SER A 667 3.49 -11.85 -6.65
CA SER A 667 2.09 -11.54 -6.92
C SER A 667 1.73 -11.60 -8.40
N GLU A 668 0.47 -11.92 -8.67
CA GLU A 668 -0.15 -11.67 -9.97
C GLU A 668 -0.89 -10.33 -9.94
N LEU A 669 -0.61 -9.46 -10.91
CA LEU A 669 -1.31 -8.17 -11.05
C LEU A 669 -2.54 -8.35 -11.94
N LEU A 670 -3.72 -7.99 -11.43
CA LEU A 670 -4.98 -7.99 -12.18
C LEU A 670 -5.38 -6.57 -12.52
N ILE A 671 -5.68 -6.33 -13.79
CA ILE A 671 -6.05 -5.02 -14.30
C ILE A 671 -7.39 -5.12 -15.02
N PRO A 672 -8.41 -4.37 -14.59
CA PRO A 672 -9.78 -4.50 -15.11
C PRO A 672 -10.00 -3.85 -16.49
N GLY A 673 -8.96 -3.42 -17.21
CA GLY A 673 -9.09 -2.74 -18.49
C GLY A 673 -7.76 -2.23 -19.04
N PRO A 674 -7.78 -1.54 -20.20
CA PRO A 674 -6.68 -0.65 -20.57
C PRO A 674 -6.48 0.39 -19.46
N ILE A 675 -5.24 0.84 -19.27
CA ILE A 675 -4.99 1.98 -18.37
C ILE A 675 -5.66 3.19 -19.03
N PRO A 676 -6.63 3.86 -18.38
CA PRO A 676 -7.30 4.99 -19.03
C PRO A 676 -6.27 6.09 -19.33
N PHE A 677 -6.46 6.94 -20.33
CA PHE A 677 -5.56 8.11 -20.51
C PHE A 677 -5.68 9.11 -19.39
N HIS A 678 -6.84 9.11 -18.75
CA HIS A 678 -7.18 10.06 -17.74
C HIS A 678 -8.09 9.45 -16.68
N THR A 679 -7.91 9.88 -15.44
CA THR A 679 -8.81 9.59 -14.33
C THR A 679 -9.65 10.83 -14.04
N ILE A 680 -10.92 10.64 -13.74
CA ILE A 680 -11.82 11.73 -13.37
C ILE A 680 -11.69 11.97 -11.86
N SER A 681 -11.31 13.17 -11.46
CA SER A 681 -11.35 13.63 -10.07
C SER A 681 -12.55 14.54 -9.82
N ASP A 682 -12.74 14.94 -8.55
CA ASP A 682 -13.83 15.83 -8.13
C ASP A 682 -13.70 17.27 -8.67
N GLU A 683 -12.54 17.66 -9.17
CA GLU A 683 -12.23 19.03 -9.59
C GLU A 683 -11.84 19.08 -11.09
N ASP A 684 -11.10 18.07 -11.58
CA ASP A 684 -10.57 18.02 -12.94
C ASP A 684 -10.40 16.60 -13.51
N ILE A 685 -10.18 16.52 -14.83
CA ILE A 685 -9.59 15.33 -15.45
C ILE A 685 -8.10 15.34 -15.10
N LEU A 686 -7.62 14.27 -14.48
CA LEU A 686 -6.21 14.03 -14.26
C LEU A 686 -5.74 13.08 -15.34
N ILE A 687 -4.53 13.26 -15.84
CA ILE A 687 -3.96 12.24 -16.71
C ILE A 687 -3.53 11.03 -15.88
N SER A 688 -3.76 9.85 -16.43
CA SER A 688 -3.43 8.63 -15.74
C SER A 688 -1.92 8.42 -15.71
N HIS A 689 -1.47 8.00 -14.54
CA HIS A 689 -0.10 7.61 -14.24
C HIS A 689 -0.05 6.11 -13.92
N GLY A 690 1.14 5.51 -14.04
CA GLY A 690 1.37 4.12 -13.67
C GLY A 690 1.49 3.17 -14.86
N TYR A 691 1.84 3.67 -16.05
CA TYR A 691 2.20 2.81 -17.19
C TYR A 691 3.46 2.00 -16.85
N ASP A 692 4.46 2.67 -16.33
CA ASP A 692 5.68 2.08 -15.82
C ASP A 692 5.48 1.01 -14.72
N ALA A 693 4.40 1.07 -13.93
CA ALA A 693 4.09 0.03 -12.94
C ALA A 693 3.91 -1.35 -13.58
N LEU A 694 3.55 -1.43 -14.86
CA LEU A 694 3.38 -2.70 -15.57
C LEU A 694 4.69 -3.41 -15.92
N LEU A 695 5.82 -2.69 -15.82
CA LEU A 695 7.15 -3.21 -16.09
C LEU A 695 7.83 -3.80 -14.84
N LEU A 696 7.20 -3.63 -13.67
CA LEU A 696 7.61 -4.27 -12.42
C LEU A 696 7.56 -5.80 -12.57
N PRO A 697 8.40 -6.55 -11.85
CA PRO A 697 8.62 -7.98 -12.10
C PRO A 697 7.54 -8.88 -11.49
N PHE A 698 6.27 -8.62 -11.78
CA PHE A 698 5.18 -9.51 -11.38
C PHE A 698 5.38 -10.91 -11.94
N LYS A 699 4.94 -11.92 -11.17
CA LYS A 699 4.85 -13.30 -11.67
C LYS A 699 4.07 -13.37 -12.99
N LYS A 700 2.99 -12.58 -13.06
CA LYS A 700 2.16 -12.42 -14.24
C LYS A 700 1.31 -11.15 -14.14
N VAL A 701 1.09 -10.48 -15.26
CA VAL A 701 0.11 -9.40 -15.37
C VAL A 701 -1.07 -9.90 -16.20
N VAL A 702 -2.28 -9.82 -15.65
CA VAL A 702 -3.51 -10.32 -16.24
C VAL A 702 -4.48 -9.17 -16.47
N PHE A 703 -4.73 -8.86 -17.72
CA PHE A 703 -5.72 -7.89 -18.15
C PHE A 703 -7.08 -8.53 -18.40
N PHE A 704 -8.13 -7.77 -18.15
CA PHE A 704 -9.49 -8.10 -18.51
C PHE A 704 -10.01 -7.03 -19.47
N ALA A 705 -10.51 -7.44 -20.64
CA ALA A 705 -10.99 -6.54 -21.67
C ALA A 705 -12.37 -6.95 -22.18
N TYR A 706 -13.12 -6.00 -22.74
CA TYR A 706 -14.26 -6.29 -23.61
C TYR A 706 -13.79 -6.32 -25.08
N PRO A 707 -14.41 -7.14 -25.96
CA PRO A 707 -14.14 -7.10 -27.40
C PRO A 707 -14.39 -5.71 -28.00
N GLY A 708 -13.79 -5.41 -29.16
CA GLY A 708 -13.91 -4.11 -29.81
C GLY A 708 -12.87 -3.10 -29.31
N SER A 709 -13.31 -1.86 -29.12
CA SER A 709 -12.48 -0.68 -28.85
C SER A 709 -11.66 -0.83 -27.56
N ASN A 710 -12.26 -1.40 -26.50
CA ASN A 710 -11.57 -1.64 -25.22
C ASN A 710 -10.38 -2.59 -25.37
N PHE A 711 -10.54 -3.67 -26.15
CA PHE A 711 -9.46 -4.61 -26.46
C PHE A 711 -8.43 -3.99 -27.41
N LYS A 712 -8.85 -3.25 -28.42
CA LYS A 712 -7.97 -2.54 -29.36
C LYS A 712 -7.04 -1.56 -28.64
N GLN A 713 -7.57 -0.76 -27.71
CA GLN A 713 -6.78 0.16 -26.89
C GLN A 713 -5.78 -0.57 -26.01
N LEU A 714 -6.20 -1.68 -25.39
CA LEU A 714 -5.31 -2.51 -24.58
C LEU A 714 -4.16 -3.11 -25.41
N LEU A 715 -4.44 -3.60 -26.62
CA LEU A 715 -3.41 -4.12 -27.52
C LEU A 715 -2.38 -3.04 -27.86
N ARG A 716 -2.82 -1.82 -28.20
CA ARG A 716 -1.91 -0.69 -28.44
C ARG A 716 -1.01 -0.42 -27.24
N GLN A 717 -1.54 -0.41 -26.03
CA GLN A 717 -0.73 -0.22 -24.83
C GLN A 717 0.30 -1.35 -24.66
N ILE A 718 -0.12 -2.61 -24.84
CA ILE A 718 0.77 -3.78 -24.78
C ILE A 718 1.87 -3.70 -25.85
N ASP A 719 1.54 -3.24 -27.06
CA ASP A 719 2.48 -3.07 -28.16
C ASP A 719 3.53 -2.02 -27.81
N LEU A 720 3.16 -0.90 -27.18
CA LEU A 720 4.14 0.08 -26.70
C LEU A 720 5.09 -0.46 -25.63
N TYR A 721 4.62 -1.33 -24.74
CA TYR A 721 5.52 -2.03 -23.81
C TYR A 721 6.45 -2.99 -24.53
N ASN A 722 5.95 -3.67 -25.57
CA ASN A 722 6.76 -4.53 -26.42
C ASN A 722 7.80 -3.70 -27.18
N ASP A 723 7.45 -2.50 -27.63
CA ASP A 723 8.33 -1.58 -28.34
C ASP A 723 9.48 -1.10 -27.45
N LEU A 724 9.23 -0.81 -26.18
CA LEU A 724 10.26 -0.44 -25.19
C LEU A 724 11.34 -1.53 -25.04
N ILE A 725 10.91 -2.80 -25.03
CA ILE A 725 11.79 -3.96 -24.82
C ILE A 725 12.27 -4.60 -26.13
N SER A 726 11.66 -4.28 -27.28
CA SER A 726 11.96 -4.85 -28.59
C SER A 726 13.41 -4.66 -28.99
N GLU A 727 14.01 -5.49 -29.84
CA GLU A 727 15.38 -5.22 -30.31
C GLU A 727 15.47 -3.91 -31.12
N THR A 728 14.39 -3.54 -31.80
CA THR A 728 14.27 -2.31 -32.58
C THR A 728 14.24 -1.05 -31.72
N GLN A 729 14.99 -0.01 -32.10
CA GLN A 729 14.92 1.29 -31.42
C GLN A 729 13.69 2.08 -31.86
N THR A 730 12.56 1.81 -31.21
CA THR A 730 11.31 2.58 -31.29
C THR A 730 11.45 3.95 -30.60
N ASN A 731 10.48 4.84 -30.78
CA ASN A 731 10.50 6.17 -30.16
C ASN A 731 10.53 6.09 -28.63
N ILE A 732 9.72 5.22 -28.02
CA ILE A 732 9.72 4.99 -26.57
C ILE A 732 11.07 4.46 -26.10
N ALA A 733 11.62 3.45 -26.80
CA ALA A 733 12.93 2.89 -26.46
C ALA A 733 14.03 3.96 -26.52
N LYS A 734 14.02 4.83 -27.54
CA LYS A 734 14.96 5.96 -27.66
C LYS A 734 14.81 6.96 -26.52
N ARG A 735 13.58 7.30 -26.11
CA ARG A 735 13.32 8.23 -24.99
C ARG A 735 13.82 7.67 -23.65
N ASP A 736 13.52 6.41 -23.35
CA ASP A 736 14.00 5.73 -22.12
C ASP A 736 15.54 5.63 -22.08
N LEU A 737 16.14 5.28 -23.22
CA LEU A 737 17.59 5.21 -23.36
C LEU A 737 18.22 6.59 -23.18
N LEU A 738 17.71 7.62 -23.87
CA LEU A 738 18.19 8.99 -23.77
C LEU A 738 18.16 9.48 -22.32
N PHE A 739 17.03 9.29 -21.63
CA PHE A 739 16.89 9.67 -20.22
C PHE A 739 17.96 8.99 -19.35
N SER A 740 18.17 7.68 -19.55
CA SER A 740 19.17 6.93 -18.80
C SER A 740 20.61 7.37 -19.12
N ILE A 741 20.92 7.68 -20.38
CA ILE A 741 22.24 8.16 -20.81
C ILE A 741 22.54 9.56 -20.26
N GLU A 742 21.53 10.44 -20.24
CA GLU A 742 21.69 11.81 -19.73
C GLU A 742 22.00 11.85 -18.24
N HIS A 743 21.44 10.93 -17.47
CA HIS A 743 21.58 10.89 -16.02
C HIS A 743 22.58 9.85 -15.52
N THR A 744 23.06 8.93 -16.36
CA THR A 744 24.11 7.98 -15.98
C THR A 744 25.48 8.59 -16.25
N ASN A 745 26.22 8.93 -15.19
CA ASN A 745 27.57 9.48 -15.34
C ASN A 745 28.51 8.44 -16.00
N LYS A 746 29.35 8.89 -16.94
CA LYS A 746 30.34 8.06 -17.65
C LYS A 746 31.18 7.21 -16.68
N SER A 747 31.41 5.94 -17.04
CA SER A 747 32.26 5.01 -16.29
C SER A 747 33.45 4.57 -17.15
N HIS A 748 34.56 4.21 -16.50
CA HIS A 748 35.69 3.57 -17.17
C HIS A 748 35.52 2.04 -17.23
N ARG A 749 34.57 1.47 -16.45
CA ARG A 749 34.31 0.03 -16.38
C ARG A 749 33.39 -0.48 -17.49
N PHE A 750 32.53 0.38 -18.05
CA PHE A 750 31.60 0.04 -19.12
C PHE A 750 31.39 1.22 -20.06
N LYS A 751 30.98 0.93 -21.31
CA LYS A 751 30.61 1.98 -22.26
C LYS A 751 29.12 2.18 -22.21
N VAL A 752 28.71 3.44 -22.07
CA VAL A 752 27.31 3.81 -22.23
C VAL A 752 26.98 3.69 -23.73
N PRO A 753 25.81 3.12 -24.11
CA PRO A 753 25.37 3.06 -25.50
C PRO A 753 25.40 4.44 -26.17
N PRO A 754 25.54 4.50 -27.52
CA PRO A 754 25.53 5.77 -28.23
C PRO A 754 24.18 6.49 -28.04
N LYS A 755 24.22 7.83 -27.95
CA LYS A 755 23.01 8.64 -27.88
C LYS A 755 22.19 8.44 -29.16
N PRO A 756 20.89 8.10 -29.06
CA PRO A 756 20.04 7.95 -30.24
C PRO A 756 19.80 9.31 -30.91
N HIS A 757 19.65 9.31 -32.25
CA HIS A 757 19.18 10.48 -32.98
C HIS A 757 17.68 10.72 -32.69
N PHE A 758 17.35 11.92 -32.21
CA PHE A 758 16.00 12.29 -31.81
C PHE A 758 15.67 13.67 -32.41
N ASN A 759 14.72 13.71 -33.35
CA ASN A 759 14.40 14.92 -34.13
C ASN A 759 13.14 15.66 -33.60
N GLU A 760 12.54 15.21 -32.51
CA GLU A 760 11.34 15.82 -31.95
C GLU A 760 11.68 16.69 -30.74
N THR A 761 11.10 17.89 -30.70
CA THR A 761 11.07 18.73 -29.50
C THR A 761 10.26 18.01 -28.42
N GLN A 762 10.89 17.72 -27.27
CA GLN A 762 10.16 17.21 -26.11
C GLN A 762 9.11 18.26 -25.70
N GLU A 763 7.82 17.91 -25.81
CA GLU A 763 6.75 18.73 -25.23
C GLU A 763 6.85 18.76 -23.70
N LYS A 764 6.25 19.81 -23.11
CA LYS A 764 6.35 20.13 -21.69
C LYS A 764 5.97 18.91 -20.82
N LYS A 765 6.86 18.56 -19.90
CA LYS A 765 6.63 17.51 -18.90
C LYS A 765 5.62 18.01 -17.87
N SER A 766 4.62 17.19 -17.55
CA SER A 766 3.85 17.38 -16.31
C SER A 766 4.81 17.15 -15.13
N GLU A 767 4.78 18.00 -14.10
CA GLU A 767 5.68 17.91 -12.94
C GLU A 767 5.57 16.55 -12.21
N MET A 768 4.41 15.89 -12.30
CA MET A 768 4.10 14.66 -11.57
C MET A 768 4.37 13.38 -12.37
N ASP A 769 4.73 13.48 -13.65
CA ASP A 769 4.97 12.30 -14.50
C ASP A 769 6.25 11.57 -14.16
N THR A 770 6.22 10.24 -14.33
CA THR A 770 7.45 9.47 -14.50
C THR A 770 8.02 9.70 -15.91
N PRO A 771 9.34 9.50 -16.11
CA PRO A 771 9.95 9.60 -17.44
C PRO A 771 9.28 8.70 -18.50
N LEU A 772 8.72 7.56 -18.09
CA LEU A 772 8.00 6.66 -18.99
C LEU A 772 6.55 7.08 -19.22
N ASP A 773 5.81 7.55 -18.21
CA ASP A 773 4.42 7.97 -18.39
C ASP A 773 4.30 9.04 -19.50
N THR A 774 5.21 10.01 -19.54
CA THR A 774 5.26 11.01 -20.61
C THR A 774 5.51 10.37 -21.98
N ALA A 775 6.44 9.42 -22.08
CA ALA A 775 6.78 8.76 -23.34
C ALA A 775 5.61 7.91 -23.88
N PHE A 776 5.00 7.08 -23.04
CA PHE A 776 3.84 6.27 -23.40
C PHE A 776 2.67 7.14 -23.86
N ARG A 777 2.40 8.22 -23.14
CA ARG A 777 1.31 9.13 -23.49
C ARG A 777 1.52 9.80 -24.84
N GLN A 778 2.72 10.32 -25.12
CA GLN A 778 2.99 10.99 -26.39
C GLN A 778 2.76 10.06 -27.58
N GLU A 779 3.18 8.80 -27.49
CA GLU A 779 2.92 7.83 -28.58
C GLU A 779 1.45 7.47 -28.71
N LEU A 780 0.75 7.34 -27.58
CA LEU A 780 -0.67 7.01 -27.60
C LEU A 780 -1.57 8.15 -28.10
N LEU A 781 -1.09 9.40 -28.00
CA LEU A 781 -1.77 10.59 -28.54
C LEU A 781 -1.32 10.90 -29.98
N ASP A 782 -0.48 10.09 -30.60
CA ASP A 782 -0.15 10.24 -32.01
C ASP A 782 -1.34 9.83 -32.90
N ASP A 783 -1.84 10.78 -33.69
CA ASP A 783 -2.99 10.60 -34.57
C ASP A 783 -2.62 10.23 -36.02
N SER A 784 -1.31 10.07 -36.29
CA SER A 784 -0.76 9.85 -37.63
C SER A 784 -1.24 8.54 -38.27
N ASN A 785 -1.40 7.48 -37.47
CA ASN A 785 -1.64 6.11 -37.93
C ASN A 785 -2.93 5.48 -37.38
N VAL A 786 -3.92 6.29 -36.99
CA VAL A 786 -5.18 5.82 -36.37
C VAL A 786 -6.37 6.03 -37.30
N ASP A 787 -7.46 5.27 -37.10
CA ASP A 787 -8.69 5.43 -37.89
C ASP A 787 -9.45 6.73 -37.53
N GLU A 788 -10.44 7.10 -38.33
CA GLU A 788 -11.16 8.38 -38.19
C GLU A 788 -11.85 8.52 -36.83
N PHE A 789 -12.43 7.42 -36.31
CA PHE A 789 -13.10 7.42 -35.02
C PHE A 789 -12.10 7.63 -33.87
N GLU A 790 -10.98 6.90 -33.90
CA GLU A 790 -9.93 7.00 -32.90
C GLU A 790 -9.20 8.35 -32.98
N ARG A 791 -9.06 8.93 -34.18
CA ARG A 791 -8.52 10.27 -34.38
C ARG A 791 -9.36 11.34 -33.68
N ASP A 792 -10.69 11.23 -33.78
CA ASP A 792 -11.59 12.16 -33.10
C ASP A 792 -11.53 12.01 -31.57
N GLU A 793 -11.35 10.79 -31.07
CA GLU A 793 -11.10 10.53 -29.64
C GLU A 793 -9.76 11.11 -29.19
N ILE A 794 -8.67 10.87 -29.91
CA ILE A 794 -7.34 11.43 -29.61
C ILE A 794 -7.37 12.96 -29.62
N LYS A 795 -7.98 13.59 -30.62
CA LYS A 795 -8.14 15.05 -30.66
C LYS A 795 -8.93 15.57 -29.46
N SER A 796 -10.02 14.89 -29.10
CA SER A 796 -10.79 15.24 -27.90
C SER A 796 -9.95 15.13 -26.63
N LEU A 797 -9.08 14.12 -26.53
CA LEU A 797 -8.16 13.94 -25.40
C LEU A 797 -7.09 15.03 -25.36
N ILE A 798 -6.51 15.40 -26.50
CA ILE A 798 -5.54 16.51 -26.63
C ILE A 798 -6.19 17.84 -26.23
N ASP A 799 -7.42 18.11 -26.68
CA ASP A 799 -8.14 19.33 -26.34
C ASP A 799 -8.46 19.41 -24.84
N ILE A 800 -8.89 18.30 -24.25
CA ILE A 800 -9.09 18.16 -22.81
C ILE A 800 -7.77 18.44 -22.08
N TRP A 801 -6.67 17.85 -22.53
CA TRP A 801 -5.34 18.02 -21.93
C TRP A 801 -4.84 19.47 -21.98
N ASN A 802 -4.89 20.09 -23.16
CA ASN A 802 -4.50 21.48 -23.35
C ASN A 802 -5.35 22.43 -22.49
N THR A 803 -6.60 22.07 -22.20
CA THR A 803 -7.47 22.83 -21.30
C THR A 803 -7.03 22.67 -19.85
N ILE A 804 -6.67 21.46 -19.41
CA ILE A 804 -6.16 21.17 -18.07
C ILE A 804 -4.81 21.86 -17.80
N GLU A 805 -3.87 21.81 -18.75
CA GLU A 805 -2.58 22.49 -18.61
C GLU A 805 -2.73 24.02 -18.48
N LYS A 806 -3.67 24.60 -19.22
CA LYS A 806 -3.97 26.04 -19.13
C LYS A 806 -4.63 26.40 -17.80
N SER A 807 -5.46 25.52 -17.22
CA SER A 807 -6.05 25.74 -15.89
C SER A 807 -5.05 25.52 -14.76
N THR A 808 -4.15 24.54 -14.84
CA THR A 808 -3.07 24.33 -13.84
C THR A 808 -2.07 25.49 -13.79
N HIS A 809 -1.80 26.14 -14.92
CA HIS A 809 -1.01 27.38 -14.95
C HIS A 809 -1.78 28.64 -14.48
N GLN A 810 -3.10 28.57 -14.29
CA GLN A 810 -3.92 29.67 -13.76
C GLN A 810 -4.48 29.42 -12.35
N GLN A 811 -4.41 28.20 -11.82
CA GLN A 811 -4.83 27.85 -10.47
C GLN A 811 -3.95 26.74 -9.88
N SER A 812 -3.12 27.14 -8.93
CA SER A 812 -2.83 26.33 -7.75
C SER A 812 -3.13 27.22 -6.52
N GLN A 813 -4.39 27.63 -6.40
CA GLN A 813 -4.94 27.64 -5.05
C GLN A 813 -5.47 26.23 -4.85
N PRO A 814 -4.97 25.48 -3.85
CA PRO A 814 -5.53 24.18 -3.52
C PRO A 814 -7.03 24.37 -3.37
N HIS A 815 -7.79 23.38 -3.84
CA HIS A 815 -9.18 23.26 -3.47
C HIS A 815 -9.25 23.14 -1.96
N SER A 816 -9.34 24.31 -1.32
CA SER A 816 -9.79 24.42 0.04
C SER A 816 -11.08 23.64 0.03
N PHE A 817 -11.15 22.57 0.81
CA PHE A 817 -12.40 22.20 1.47
C PHE A 817 -13.15 23.49 1.69
N LYS A 818 -14.37 23.63 1.13
CA LYS A 818 -15.24 24.74 1.48
C LYS A 818 -15.29 24.74 3.00
N HIS A 819 -14.46 25.58 3.61
CA HIS A 819 -14.51 25.90 5.01
C HIS A 819 -15.91 26.47 5.15
N GLN A 820 -16.81 25.64 5.64
CA GLN A 820 -18.05 26.13 6.19
C GLN A 820 -17.63 27.11 7.28
N SER A 821 -18.10 28.34 7.10
CA SER A 821 -17.82 29.54 7.87
C SER A 821 -16.37 30.03 7.81
N SER A 822 -16.22 31.32 7.52
CA SER A 822 -15.07 32.13 7.89
C SER A 822 -14.64 31.76 9.32
N LYS A 823 -13.61 30.94 9.48
CA LYS A 823 -13.01 30.77 10.81
C LYS A 823 -12.53 32.15 11.22
N GLU A 824 -13.06 32.67 12.31
CA GLU A 824 -12.55 33.90 12.90
C GLU A 824 -11.04 33.72 13.16
N HIS A 825 -10.24 34.73 12.87
CA HIS A 825 -8.80 34.73 13.15
C HIS A 825 -8.52 35.48 14.44
N MET A 826 -7.61 34.97 15.26
CA MET A 826 -7.13 35.64 16.46
C MET A 826 -5.79 36.31 16.16
N GLU A 827 -5.72 37.63 16.38
CA GLU A 827 -4.51 38.44 16.20
C GLU A 827 -3.71 38.51 17.50
N PHE A 828 -2.38 38.46 17.38
CA PHE A 828 -1.42 38.56 18.47
C PHE A 828 -0.34 39.57 18.10
N CYS A 829 -0.07 40.50 19.00
CA CYS A 829 1.11 41.34 18.93
C CYS A 829 2.28 40.59 19.55
N VAL A 830 3.34 40.36 18.80
CA VAL A 830 4.46 39.51 19.23
C VAL A 830 5.80 40.20 19.10
N GLU A 831 6.73 39.81 19.96
CA GLU A 831 8.12 40.27 19.99
C GLU A 831 9.07 39.14 19.58
N TYR A 832 9.93 39.41 18.59
CA TYR A 832 11.01 38.51 18.20
C TYR A 832 12.29 38.94 18.92
N LYS A 833 13.01 37.97 19.51
CA LYS A 833 14.34 38.23 20.07
C LYS A 833 15.39 38.06 18.98
N THR A 834 15.79 39.16 18.36
CA THR A 834 16.89 39.22 17.38
C THR A 834 18.14 39.83 18.02
N GLY A 835 18.99 38.99 18.60
CA GLY A 835 20.24 39.43 19.26
C GLY A 835 20.04 40.07 20.64
N GLU A 836 21.13 40.58 21.23
CA GLU A 836 21.14 41.07 22.62
C GLU A 836 20.43 42.42 22.84
N TYR A 837 20.15 43.21 21.79
CA TYR A 837 19.66 44.59 21.95
C TYR A 837 18.58 45.06 20.96
N ALA A 838 18.03 44.21 20.09
CA ALA A 838 16.97 44.60 19.15
C ALA A 838 15.75 43.67 19.23
N SER A 839 14.61 44.22 19.65
CA SER A 839 13.30 43.56 19.68
C SER A 839 12.45 44.09 18.54
N ASP A 840 12.15 43.25 17.55
CA ASP A 840 11.19 43.59 16.48
C ASP A 840 9.77 43.19 16.89
N ARG A 841 8.80 44.09 16.68
CA ARG A 841 7.40 43.88 17.02
C ARG A 841 6.60 43.69 15.73
N ASN A 842 5.90 42.57 15.60
CA ASN A 842 4.98 42.34 14.49
C ASN A 842 3.62 41.86 15.00
N VAL A 843 2.62 41.96 14.12
CA VAL A 843 1.30 41.35 14.33
C VAL A 843 1.26 40.02 13.59
N ILE A 844 0.88 38.97 14.31
CA ILE A 844 0.61 37.65 13.73
C ILE A 844 -0.84 37.24 13.95
N SER A 845 -1.38 36.38 13.10
CA SER A 845 -2.76 35.90 13.22
C SER A 845 -2.86 34.43 12.86
N PHE A 846 -3.74 33.72 13.55
CA PHE A 846 -4.03 32.30 13.35
C PHE A 846 -5.55 32.08 13.34
N PRO A 847 -6.06 31.09 12.59
CA PRO A 847 -7.45 30.64 12.76
C PRO A 847 -7.72 30.20 14.20
N ILE A 848 -8.90 30.48 14.74
CA ILE A 848 -9.33 29.98 16.05
C ILE A 848 -9.22 28.44 16.09
N ASP A 849 -8.81 27.92 17.25
CA ASP A 849 -8.57 26.51 17.55
C ASP A 849 -7.36 25.85 16.86
N THR A 850 -6.56 26.61 16.11
CA THR A 850 -5.26 26.13 15.60
C THR A 850 -4.36 25.73 16.78
N LEU A 851 -3.79 24.52 16.75
CA LEU A 851 -2.89 24.05 17.79
C LEU A 851 -1.47 24.61 17.57
N ILE A 852 -0.88 25.21 18.60
CA ILE A 852 0.45 25.81 18.54
C ILE A 852 1.30 25.38 19.73
N ARG A 853 2.62 25.30 19.51
CA ARG A 853 3.57 24.95 20.57
C ARG A 853 3.89 26.16 21.43
N LYS A 854 3.63 26.05 22.73
CA LYS A 854 4.09 26.96 23.78
C LYS A 854 5.22 26.32 24.57
N LYS A 855 6.22 27.11 24.95
CA LYS A 855 7.25 26.66 25.88
C LYS A 855 6.81 26.86 27.32
N TYR A 856 6.82 25.78 28.10
CA TYR A 856 6.48 25.77 29.53
C TYR A 856 7.41 24.82 30.27
N ASP A 857 8.07 25.31 31.34
CA ASP A 857 9.00 24.56 32.18
C ASP A 857 10.07 23.72 31.44
N GLY A 858 10.60 24.27 30.34
CA GLY A 858 11.61 23.57 29.51
C GLY A 858 11.04 22.57 28.50
N GLU A 859 9.73 22.33 28.52
CA GLU A 859 9.00 21.50 27.57
C GLU A 859 8.23 22.32 26.54
N TYR A 860 7.76 21.63 25.50
CA TYR A 860 6.95 22.18 24.42
C TYR A 860 5.54 21.57 24.51
N ILE A 861 4.59 22.31 25.07
CA ILE A 861 3.19 21.91 25.16
C ILE A 861 2.43 22.39 23.94
N LEU A 862 1.52 21.55 23.43
CA LEU A 862 0.66 21.86 22.31
C LEU A 862 -0.71 22.30 22.85
N LEU A 863 -1.14 23.51 22.51
CA LEU A 863 -2.43 24.05 22.95
C LEU A 863 -3.06 24.91 21.86
N PRO A 864 -4.40 25.07 21.86
CA PRO A 864 -5.07 25.86 20.85
C PRO A 864 -4.84 27.35 21.10
N VAL A 865 -4.74 28.13 20.02
CA VAL A 865 -4.34 29.55 20.08
C VAL A 865 -5.22 30.43 20.99
N ASN A 866 -6.47 30.05 21.21
CA ASN A 866 -7.40 30.73 22.13
C ASN A 866 -7.03 30.59 23.61
N GLU A 867 -6.16 29.64 23.98
CA GLU A 867 -5.65 29.47 25.35
C GLU A 867 -4.32 30.23 25.59
N LEU A 868 -3.80 30.96 24.58
CA LEU A 868 -2.58 31.74 24.71
C LEU A 868 -2.77 33.02 25.52
N SER A 869 -1.79 33.33 26.38
CA SER A 869 -1.77 34.53 27.23
C SER A 869 -0.57 35.44 26.93
N GLU A 870 -0.67 36.70 27.35
CA GLU A 870 0.47 37.62 27.31
C GLU A 870 1.66 37.06 28.11
N GLY A 871 2.86 37.18 27.55
CA GLY A 871 4.10 36.58 28.08
C GLY A 871 4.40 35.17 27.55
N ASP A 872 3.47 34.52 26.86
CA ASP A 872 3.69 33.18 26.32
C ASP A 872 4.71 33.17 25.18
N ARG A 873 5.61 32.18 25.22
CA ARG A 873 6.63 31.96 24.18
C ARG A 873 6.15 30.85 23.25
N ILE A 874 5.87 31.20 22.01
CA ILE A 874 5.29 30.29 21.01
C ILE A 874 6.25 29.98 19.87
N PHE A 875 6.01 28.85 19.22
CA PHE A 875 6.80 28.31 18.11
C PHE A 875 5.89 27.90 16.96
N TYR A 876 6.20 28.34 15.74
CA TYR A 876 5.42 28.06 14.54
C TYR A 876 6.30 28.08 13.28
N ILE A 877 5.76 27.63 12.14
CA ILE A 877 6.48 27.64 10.86
C ILE A 877 6.27 28.97 10.13
N LYS A 878 7.37 29.57 9.66
CA LYS A 878 7.33 30.76 8.83
C LYS A 878 6.83 30.44 7.41
N SER A 879 5.52 30.28 7.25
CA SER A 879 4.86 30.12 5.95
C SER A 879 3.83 31.24 5.70
N LYS A 880 3.34 31.38 4.45
CA LYS A 880 2.31 32.36 4.09
C LYS A 880 1.01 32.14 4.88
N GLU A 881 0.70 30.88 5.18
CA GLU A 881 -0.52 30.47 5.90
C GLU A 881 -0.32 30.43 7.42
N ARG A 882 0.92 30.53 7.91
CA ARG A 882 1.30 30.49 9.34
C ARG A 882 0.65 29.30 10.03
N GLU A 883 1.12 28.12 9.70
CA GLU A 883 0.62 26.84 10.22
C GLU A 883 1.43 26.33 11.42
N SER A 884 0.87 25.35 12.14
CA SER A 884 1.55 24.63 13.21
C SER A 884 2.69 23.76 12.66
N ILE A 885 3.71 23.49 13.49
CA ILE A 885 4.85 22.65 13.10
C ILE A 885 4.36 21.24 12.75
N GLU A 886 3.39 20.73 13.51
CA GLU A 886 2.76 19.43 13.31
C GLU A 886 2.04 19.34 11.96
N ASN A 887 1.16 20.30 11.65
CA ASN A 887 0.42 20.27 10.38
C ASN A 887 1.35 20.46 9.18
N TYR A 888 2.39 21.30 9.30
CA TYR A 888 3.43 21.43 8.28
C TYR A 888 4.13 20.10 8.01
N LEU A 889 4.51 19.38 9.07
CA LEU A 889 5.22 18.12 8.96
C LEU A 889 4.31 16.98 8.48
N LEU A 890 3.05 16.93 8.91
CA LEU A 890 2.06 15.97 8.39
C LEU A 890 1.88 16.14 6.87
N ARG A 891 1.80 17.38 6.39
CA ARG A 891 1.71 17.68 4.95
C ARG A 891 3.00 17.36 4.22
N THR A 892 4.16 17.71 4.77
CA THR A 892 5.45 17.64 4.07
C THR A 892 6.07 16.23 4.05
N LEU A 893 5.86 15.44 5.11
CA LEU A 893 6.45 14.10 5.27
C LEU A 893 5.47 12.96 5.01
N LEU A 894 4.20 13.13 5.36
CA LEU A 894 3.19 12.07 5.24
C LEU A 894 2.20 12.29 4.08
N ASN A 895 2.29 13.43 3.37
CA ASN A 895 1.38 13.84 2.29
C ASN A 895 -0.12 13.77 2.68
N GLU A 896 -0.44 14.01 3.95
CA GLU A 896 -1.81 14.00 4.48
C GLU A 896 -2.42 15.41 4.35
N GLU A 897 -2.90 15.78 3.16
CA GLU A 897 -3.49 17.11 2.92
C GLU A 897 -4.89 17.27 3.53
N GLU A 898 -5.63 16.17 3.77
CA GLU A 898 -7.06 16.21 4.10
C GLU A 898 -7.41 16.13 5.61
N LEU A 899 -6.41 15.94 6.48
CA LEU A 899 -6.62 15.75 7.92
C LEU A 899 -5.59 16.50 8.76
N SER A 900 -6.02 17.62 9.35
CA SER A 900 -5.23 18.35 10.33
C SER A 900 -5.26 17.68 11.70
N LEU A 901 -4.26 17.95 12.54
CA LEU A 901 -4.19 17.44 13.90
C LEU A 901 -5.43 17.80 14.73
N GLU A 902 -6.01 18.97 14.49
CA GLU A 902 -7.24 19.44 15.12
C GLU A 902 -8.41 18.50 14.86
N LYS A 903 -8.53 17.92 13.65
CA LYS A 903 -9.60 16.99 13.28
C LYS A 903 -9.47 15.62 13.95
N ILE A 904 -8.25 15.19 14.24
CA ILE A 904 -7.98 13.95 14.99
C ILE A 904 -8.31 14.14 16.47
N LEU A 905 -8.07 15.34 16.99
CA LEU A 905 -8.34 15.69 18.39
C LEU A 905 -9.76 16.21 18.64
N GLU A 906 -10.52 16.51 17.58
CA GLU A 906 -11.91 16.95 17.59
C GLU A 906 -12.79 16.13 18.58
N PRO A 907 -12.72 14.79 18.63
CA PRO A 907 -13.54 14.03 19.57
C PRO A 907 -13.26 14.33 21.05
N LEU A 908 -12.02 14.64 21.40
CA LEU A 908 -11.63 14.95 22.76
C LEU A 908 -11.90 16.40 23.11
N THR A 909 -11.61 17.32 22.19
CA THR A 909 -11.87 18.75 22.39
C THR A 909 -13.39 19.00 22.47
N SER A 910 -14.18 18.37 21.60
CA SER A 910 -15.64 18.42 21.67
C SER A 910 -16.17 17.82 22.97
N LEU A 911 -15.59 16.72 23.49
CA LEU A 911 -16.00 16.17 24.79
C LEU A 911 -15.76 17.13 25.95
N LYS A 912 -14.61 17.81 25.97
CA LYS A 912 -14.28 18.84 26.97
C LYS A 912 -15.27 20.00 26.90
N ILE A 913 -15.42 20.60 25.70
CA ILE A 913 -16.31 21.73 25.46
C ILE A 913 -17.74 21.38 25.86
N PHE A 914 -18.21 20.18 25.49
CA PHE A 914 -19.54 19.69 25.83
C PHE A 914 -19.73 19.57 27.34
N TYR A 915 -18.80 18.95 28.06
CA TYR A 915 -18.88 18.83 29.51
C TYR A 915 -18.83 20.18 30.21
N GLU A 916 -17.86 21.04 29.88
CA GLU A 916 -17.68 22.35 30.51
C GLU A 916 -18.88 23.27 30.27
N THR A 917 -19.38 23.30 29.03
CA THR A 917 -20.56 24.10 28.68
C THR A 917 -21.78 23.60 29.45
N LEU A 918 -22.08 22.30 29.41
CA LEU A 918 -23.27 21.79 30.09
C LEU A 918 -23.19 21.89 31.62
N LYS A 919 -21.99 21.82 32.19
CA LYS A 919 -21.75 22.01 33.63
C LYS A 919 -21.99 23.46 34.06
N SER A 920 -21.66 24.45 33.22
CA SER A 920 -21.80 25.87 33.54
C SER A 920 -23.21 26.42 33.33
N LEU A 921 -24.09 25.68 32.65
CA LEU A 921 -25.46 26.12 32.37
C LEU A 921 -26.28 26.23 33.66
N ASN A 922 -26.99 27.36 33.78
CA ASN A 922 -28.04 27.51 34.79
C ASN A 922 -29.38 27.07 34.21
N ILE A 923 -29.72 25.81 34.48
CA ILE A 923 -30.92 25.13 33.97
C ILE A 923 -32.24 25.72 34.52
N MET A 924 -32.16 26.56 35.57
CA MET A 924 -33.32 27.27 36.12
C MET A 924 -33.65 28.57 35.39
N LYS A 925 -32.82 29.00 34.43
CA LYS A 925 -33.04 30.19 33.60
C LYS A 925 -33.47 29.81 32.19
N ASP A 926 -33.83 30.81 31.39
CA ASP A 926 -34.09 30.63 29.95
C ASP A 926 -32.81 30.24 29.20
N TYR A 927 -32.99 29.69 28.01
CA TYR A 927 -31.91 29.19 27.14
C TYR A 927 -30.81 30.25 26.92
N ASP A 928 -29.58 29.95 27.37
CA ASP A 928 -28.41 30.82 27.20
C ASP A 928 -27.74 30.55 25.84
N GLU A 929 -28.14 31.32 24.83
CA GLU A 929 -27.59 31.23 23.48
C GLU A 929 -26.09 31.50 23.44
N SER A 930 -25.57 32.37 24.33
CA SER A 930 -24.15 32.74 24.35
C SER A 930 -23.25 31.59 24.82
N GLN A 931 -23.66 30.85 25.85
CA GLN A 931 -22.93 29.67 26.32
C GLN A 931 -23.11 28.49 25.36
N MET A 932 -24.33 28.25 24.86
CA MET A 932 -24.62 27.14 23.94
C MET A 932 -24.02 27.35 22.54
N LYS A 933 -23.59 28.57 22.19
CA LYS A 933 -22.84 28.84 20.95
C LYS A 933 -21.54 28.04 20.88
N LYS A 934 -20.90 27.73 22.02
CA LYS A 934 -19.63 26.97 22.09
C LYS A 934 -19.73 25.53 21.55
N ILE A 935 -20.91 24.92 21.60
CA ILE A 935 -21.18 23.61 21.01
C ILE A 935 -21.59 23.84 19.56
N ASP A 936 -20.63 24.17 18.69
CA ASP A 936 -20.89 24.62 17.31
C ASP A 936 -21.36 23.49 16.37
N TRP A 937 -21.06 22.23 16.68
CA TRP A 937 -21.45 21.07 15.87
C TRP A 937 -22.92 20.63 15.98
N LEU A 938 -23.67 21.16 16.95
CA LEU A 938 -25.11 20.88 17.09
C LEU A 938 -25.96 21.97 16.42
N SER A 939 -27.07 21.58 15.78
CA SER A 939 -28.04 22.54 15.25
C SER A 939 -28.74 23.33 16.36
N ILE A 940 -29.32 24.50 16.03
CA ILE A 940 -30.08 25.31 17.01
C ILE A 940 -31.18 24.48 17.67
N ASP A 941 -31.88 23.64 16.90
CA ASP A 941 -32.94 22.77 17.41
C ASP A 941 -32.40 21.67 18.33
N GLN A 942 -31.25 21.07 17.99
CA GLN A 942 -30.59 20.08 18.84
C GLN A 942 -30.09 20.70 20.15
N LYS A 943 -29.56 21.92 20.12
CA LYS A 943 -29.15 22.67 21.33
C LYS A 943 -30.33 22.95 22.24
N LYS A 944 -31.45 23.42 21.69
CA LYS A 944 -32.70 23.67 22.45
C LYS A 944 -33.29 22.37 23.00
N SER A 945 -33.29 21.30 22.20
CA SER A 945 -33.74 19.96 22.61
C SER A 945 -32.89 19.42 23.77
N LEU A 946 -31.55 19.52 23.68
CA LEU A 946 -30.63 19.12 24.74
C LEU A 946 -30.84 19.94 26.02
N PHE A 947 -31.01 21.26 25.91
CA PHE A 947 -31.29 22.13 27.05
C PHE A 947 -32.60 21.75 27.74
N ASN A 948 -33.67 21.55 26.97
CA ASN A 948 -34.97 21.15 27.49
C ASN A 948 -34.94 19.75 28.12
N LEU A 949 -34.23 18.80 27.50
CA LEU A 949 -34.04 17.46 28.04
C LEU A 949 -33.30 17.51 29.38
N LEU A 950 -32.21 18.27 29.48
CA LEU A 950 -31.49 18.48 30.74
C LEU A 950 -32.35 19.18 31.80
N ARG A 951 -33.19 20.14 31.38
CA ARG A 951 -34.14 20.82 32.26
C ARG A 951 -35.16 19.87 32.87
N ILE A 952 -35.66 18.90 32.12
CA ILE A 952 -36.57 17.88 32.62
C ILE A 952 -35.83 16.88 33.52
N LEU A 953 -34.66 16.39 33.09
CA LEU A 953 -33.92 15.35 33.80
C LEU A 953 -33.30 15.83 35.12
N LEU A 954 -32.96 17.11 35.25
CA LEU A 954 -32.35 17.68 36.45
C LEU A 954 -33.36 18.42 37.36
N ASN A 955 -34.59 18.63 36.90
CA ASN A 955 -35.65 19.29 37.66
C ASN A 955 -36.95 18.46 37.66
N ASN A 956 -37.13 17.68 38.73
CA ASN A 956 -38.28 16.80 38.92
C ASN A 956 -39.63 17.53 39.13
N ASP A 957 -39.64 18.87 39.32
CA ASP A 957 -40.85 19.65 39.60
C ASP A 957 -41.59 20.16 38.35
N LEU A 958 -41.13 19.82 37.13
CA LEU A 958 -41.81 20.17 35.88
C LEU A 958 -42.82 19.08 35.49
N LEU A 959 -44.11 19.39 35.65
CA LEU A 959 -45.24 18.61 35.11
C LEU A 959 -45.20 18.62 33.57
N THR A 960 -44.42 17.71 33.00
CA THR A 960 -44.42 17.39 31.56
C THR A 960 -45.17 16.08 31.37
N SER A 961 -46.02 15.97 30.34
CA SER A 961 -46.72 14.72 30.05
C SER A 961 -45.72 13.60 29.71
N GLU A 962 -46.06 12.35 30.01
CA GLU A 962 -45.28 11.16 29.63
C GLU A 962 -44.98 11.13 28.11
N GLU A 963 -45.94 11.57 27.30
CA GLU A 963 -45.81 11.66 25.84
C GLU A 963 -44.79 12.72 25.42
N ASP A 964 -44.82 13.92 26.03
CA ASP A 964 -43.86 14.99 25.73
C ASP A 964 -42.43 14.61 26.11
N ARG A 965 -42.25 13.88 27.22
CA ARG A 965 -40.94 13.36 27.64
C ARG A 965 -40.40 12.33 26.65
N LYS A 966 -41.25 11.39 26.20
CA LYS A 966 -40.87 10.40 25.18
C LYS A 966 -40.54 11.07 23.84
N LEU A 967 -41.32 12.08 23.44
CA LEU A 967 -41.09 12.83 22.20
C LEU A 967 -39.77 13.62 22.24
N LEU A 968 -39.43 14.22 23.38
CA LEU A 968 -38.16 14.94 23.58
C LEU A 968 -36.94 14.01 23.58
N ILE A 969 -37.08 12.79 24.12
CA ILE A 969 -36.00 11.78 24.08
C ILE A 969 -35.82 11.24 22.65
N LEU A 970 -36.91 10.94 21.93
CA LEU A 970 -36.87 10.51 20.53
C LEU A 970 -36.22 11.55 19.61
N ASN A 971 -36.44 12.83 19.89
CA ASN A 971 -35.90 13.96 19.13
C ASN A 971 -34.56 14.48 19.70
N GLY A 972 -34.00 13.84 20.72
CA GLY A 972 -32.76 14.22 21.38
C GLY A 972 -31.53 13.52 20.81
N ILE A 973 -30.34 14.06 21.12
CA ILE A 973 -29.05 13.42 20.76
C ILE A 973 -28.82 12.09 21.50
N TRP A 974 -29.56 11.83 22.58
CA TRP A 974 -29.44 10.61 23.41
C TRP A 974 -30.57 9.58 23.17
N LYS A 975 -31.23 9.64 22.01
CA LYS A 975 -32.35 8.75 21.63
C LYS A 975 -32.09 7.24 21.74
N ASN A 976 -30.82 6.82 21.78
CA ASN A 976 -30.41 5.41 21.89
C ASN A 976 -30.42 4.89 23.34
N VAL A 977 -30.63 5.75 24.34
CA VAL A 977 -30.76 5.38 25.75
C VAL A 977 -32.24 5.38 26.12
N THR A 978 -32.72 4.33 26.78
CA THR A 978 -34.13 4.23 27.17
C THR A 978 -34.51 5.32 28.16
N SER A 979 -35.78 5.73 28.15
CA SER A 979 -36.33 6.76 29.04
C SER A 979 -36.11 6.43 30.51
N GLU A 980 -36.31 5.16 30.88
CA GLU A 980 -36.17 4.69 32.26
C GLU A 980 -34.72 4.83 32.73
N ARG A 981 -33.78 4.50 31.85
CA ARG A 981 -32.35 4.53 32.15
C ARG A 981 -31.80 5.95 32.23
N LEU A 982 -32.26 6.85 31.36
CA LEU A 982 -31.94 8.28 31.43
C LEU A 982 -32.38 8.89 32.77
N ILE A 983 -33.59 8.56 33.22
CA ILE A 983 -34.12 9.06 34.50
C ILE A 983 -33.30 8.50 35.67
N GLU A 984 -32.96 7.21 35.64
CA GLU A 984 -32.13 6.57 36.68
C GLU A 984 -30.77 7.27 36.84
N ILE A 985 -30.04 7.46 35.73
CA ILE A 985 -28.71 8.10 35.73
C ILE A 985 -28.78 9.52 36.32
N PHE A 986 -29.82 10.28 36.00
CA PHE A 986 -29.94 11.69 36.41
C PHE A 986 -30.56 11.88 37.80
N ASN A 987 -31.31 10.90 38.32
CA ASN A 987 -31.80 10.88 39.70
C ASN A 987 -30.68 10.55 40.71
N GLU A 988 -29.61 9.89 40.29
CA GLU A 988 -28.49 9.53 41.16
C GLU A 988 -27.57 10.74 41.44
N GLY A 989 -27.35 11.06 42.72
CA GLY A 989 -26.40 12.09 43.15
C GLY A 989 -26.86 13.55 43.02
N SER A 990 -25.97 14.45 42.59
CA SER A 990 -26.22 15.89 42.58
C SER A 990 -27.21 16.33 41.49
N LYS A 991 -28.01 17.38 41.74
CA LYS A 991 -28.91 18.03 40.75
C LYS A 991 -28.16 18.86 39.68
N THR A 992 -26.96 18.42 39.30
CA THR A 992 -26.10 19.04 38.29
C THR A 992 -25.54 17.96 37.36
N LEU A 993 -25.12 18.33 36.15
CA LEU A 993 -24.43 17.39 35.26
C LEU A 993 -23.01 17.11 35.80
N THR A 994 -22.73 15.85 36.13
CA THR A 994 -21.41 15.40 36.59
C THR A 994 -20.74 14.52 35.53
N GLN A 995 -19.41 14.35 35.63
CA GLN A 995 -18.68 13.41 34.77
C GLN A 995 -19.17 11.96 34.94
N ILE A 996 -19.73 11.62 36.11
CA ILE A 996 -20.30 10.30 36.39
C ILE A 996 -21.53 10.08 35.52
N LYS A 997 -22.46 11.05 35.49
CA LYS A 997 -23.67 10.98 34.66
C LYS A 997 -23.34 10.86 33.16
N LEU A 998 -22.35 11.61 32.68
CA LEU A 998 -21.87 11.48 31.30
C LEU A 998 -21.19 10.12 31.02
N PHE A 999 -20.47 9.57 32.00
CA PHE A 999 -19.86 8.24 31.87
C PHE A 999 -20.92 7.15 31.74
N ASP A 1000 -21.94 7.18 32.60
CA ASP A 1000 -23.01 6.18 32.56
C ASP A 1000 -23.81 6.26 31.25
N LEU A 1001 -24.07 7.48 30.76
CA LEU A 1001 -24.64 7.68 29.41
C LEU A 1001 -23.76 7.08 28.32
N ALA A 1002 -22.45 7.35 28.35
CA ALA A 1002 -21.52 6.83 27.36
C ALA A 1002 -21.45 5.30 27.37
N ARG A 1003 -21.57 4.67 28.54
CA ARG A 1003 -21.60 3.20 28.69
C ARG A 1003 -22.82 2.60 28.01
N GLU A 1004 -24.00 3.19 28.17
CA GLU A 1004 -25.21 2.76 27.46
C GLU A 1004 -25.08 2.90 25.93
N MET A 1005 -24.18 3.78 25.47
CA MET A 1005 -23.88 3.97 24.04
C MET A 1005 -22.76 3.08 23.51
N GLY A 1006 -22.23 2.17 24.34
CA GLY A 1006 -21.22 1.17 23.96
C GLY A 1006 -19.80 1.47 24.42
N LEU A 1007 -19.59 2.43 25.33
CA LEU A 1007 -18.26 2.72 25.88
C LEU A 1007 -17.79 1.60 26.82
N THR A 1008 -16.60 1.06 26.55
CA THR A 1008 -15.99 -0.06 27.31
C THR A 1008 -14.96 0.37 28.37
N TYR A 1009 -14.70 1.68 28.52
CA TYR A 1009 -13.71 2.18 29.45
C TYR A 1009 -14.18 2.20 30.91
N LYS A 1010 -13.20 2.21 31.83
CA LYS A 1010 -13.44 2.43 33.25
C LYS A 1010 -13.75 3.91 33.52
N GLN A 1011 -14.56 4.18 34.54
CA GLN A 1011 -14.98 5.53 34.92
C GLN A 1011 -13.81 6.52 35.13
N ASN A 1012 -12.71 6.08 35.76
CA ASN A 1012 -11.53 6.94 35.95
C ASN A 1012 -10.85 7.31 34.63
N SER A 1013 -10.83 6.41 33.65
CA SER A 1013 -10.31 6.68 32.31
C SER A 1013 -11.19 7.68 31.57
N PHE A 1014 -12.52 7.58 31.71
CA PHE A 1014 -13.44 8.57 31.13
C PHE A 1014 -13.30 9.96 31.77
N LYS A 1015 -13.13 10.03 33.10
CA LYS A 1015 -12.85 11.30 33.79
C LYS A 1015 -11.59 11.97 33.24
N ALA A 1016 -10.55 11.19 32.93
CA ALA A 1016 -9.33 11.69 32.30
C ALA A 1016 -9.63 12.27 30.89
N LEU A 1017 -10.44 11.59 30.08
CA LEU A 1017 -10.87 12.07 28.75
C LEU A 1017 -11.63 13.40 28.81
N CYS A 1018 -12.45 13.63 29.84
CA CYS A 1018 -13.17 14.90 30.01
C CYS A 1018 -12.29 16.07 30.51
N SER A 1019 -11.05 15.81 30.92
CA SER A 1019 -10.18 16.80 31.56
C SER A 1019 -9.11 17.40 30.65
N THR A 1020 -8.99 16.89 29.41
CA THR A 1020 -7.98 17.21 28.38
C THR A 1020 -7.18 18.50 28.63
N ALA A 1021 -6.18 18.40 29.50
CA ALA A 1021 -4.90 18.96 29.17
C ALA A 1021 -4.35 18.02 28.09
N ILE A 1022 -4.07 18.54 26.90
CA ILE A 1022 -3.26 17.83 25.91
C ILE A 1022 -1.85 17.76 26.52
N ASN A 1023 -1.70 16.91 27.53
CA ASN A 1023 -0.44 16.68 28.18
C ASN A 1023 0.33 15.78 27.21
N PRO A 1024 1.53 16.19 26.73
CA PRO A 1024 2.29 15.42 25.76
C PRO A 1024 2.59 13.97 26.20
N GLU A 1025 2.45 13.69 27.49
CA GLU A 1025 2.65 12.37 28.09
C GLU A 1025 1.42 11.46 28.11
N GLN A 1026 0.18 11.98 28.15
CA GLN A 1026 -1.04 11.18 28.24
C GLN A 1026 -1.83 11.19 26.92
N LYS A 1027 -1.45 10.26 26.04
CA LYS A 1027 -1.82 10.22 24.62
C LYS A 1027 -3.18 9.54 24.41
N HIS A 1028 -4.15 10.26 23.85
CA HIS A 1028 -5.40 9.70 23.34
C HIS A 1028 -5.63 10.11 21.86
N TYR A 1029 -4.61 9.97 21.01
CA TYR A 1029 -4.80 10.18 19.56
C TYR A 1029 -5.62 9.07 18.90
N SER A 1030 -5.71 7.92 19.55
CA SER A 1030 -6.51 6.77 19.12
C SER A 1030 -7.02 5.97 20.34
N PHE A 1031 -8.01 5.13 20.08
CA PHE A 1031 -8.68 4.24 21.01
C PHE A 1031 -8.32 2.80 20.63
N GLN A 1032 -7.97 1.99 21.63
CA GLN A 1032 -7.68 0.56 21.43
C GLN A 1032 -8.86 -0.20 20.84
N ASN A 1033 -10.08 0.21 21.20
CA ASN A 1033 -11.32 -0.24 20.57
C ASN A 1033 -11.95 0.98 19.89
N GLU A 1034 -12.01 0.97 18.56
CA GLU A 1034 -12.58 2.05 17.75
C GLU A 1034 -14.05 2.35 18.10
N ASN A 1035 -14.79 1.36 18.63
CA ASN A 1035 -16.17 1.55 19.07
C ASN A 1035 -16.28 2.50 20.27
N ASN A 1036 -15.22 2.69 21.05
CA ASN A 1036 -15.21 3.71 22.10
C ASN A 1036 -15.28 5.11 21.50
N LEU A 1037 -14.64 5.35 20.35
CA LEU A 1037 -14.72 6.62 19.65
C LEU A 1037 -16.12 6.84 19.06
N LEU A 1038 -16.73 5.78 18.52
CA LEU A 1038 -18.13 5.80 18.08
C LEU A 1038 -19.09 6.13 19.24
N ALA A 1039 -18.87 5.52 20.42
CA ALA A 1039 -19.66 5.80 21.62
C ALA A 1039 -19.54 7.26 22.07
N LEU A 1040 -18.33 7.85 21.99
CA LEU A 1040 -18.12 9.28 22.24
C LEU A 1040 -18.82 10.17 21.21
N GLY A 1041 -18.72 9.85 19.91
CA GLY A 1041 -19.44 10.56 18.87
C GLY A 1041 -20.95 10.58 19.10
N ARG A 1042 -21.51 9.43 19.51
CA ARG A 1042 -22.93 9.28 19.89
C ARG A 1042 -23.31 10.10 21.12
N LEU A 1043 -22.46 10.11 22.16
CA LEU A 1043 -22.68 10.89 23.37
C LEU A 1043 -22.80 12.39 23.07
N LEU A 1044 -21.95 12.87 22.16
CA LEU A 1044 -21.86 14.29 21.77
C LEU A 1044 -22.89 14.71 20.71
N GLY A 1045 -23.54 13.74 20.05
CA GLY A 1045 -24.36 14.00 18.87
C GLY A 1045 -23.56 14.54 17.67
N HIS A 1046 -22.26 14.24 17.61
CA HIS A 1046 -21.36 14.83 16.61
C HIS A 1046 -21.28 13.97 15.35
N GLN A 1047 -22.08 14.32 14.33
CA GLN A 1047 -22.26 13.47 13.14
C GLN A 1047 -20.94 13.18 12.40
N ASN A 1048 -20.07 14.18 12.23
CA ASN A 1048 -18.77 13.95 11.58
C ASN A 1048 -17.90 12.91 12.30
N ILE A 1049 -17.92 12.85 13.63
CA ILE A 1049 -17.17 11.84 14.39
C ILE A 1049 -17.83 10.47 14.20
N ILE A 1050 -19.17 10.41 14.29
CA ILE A 1050 -19.94 9.17 14.11
C ILE A 1050 -19.70 8.57 12.72
N ASP A 1051 -19.64 9.39 11.68
CA ASP A 1051 -19.49 8.91 10.30
C ASP A 1051 -18.04 8.53 9.96
N ASN A 1052 -17.05 9.14 10.63
CA ASN A 1052 -15.63 8.99 10.30
C ASN A 1052 -14.79 8.34 11.41
N TYR A 1053 -15.42 7.76 12.45
CA TYR A 1053 -14.70 7.27 13.64
C TYR A 1053 -13.58 6.26 13.31
N GLN A 1054 -13.80 5.35 12.34
CA GLN A 1054 -12.77 4.41 11.90
C GLN A 1054 -11.58 5.19 11.33
N THR A 1055 -11.79 5.98 10.28
CA THR A 1055 -10.74 6.80 9.68
C THR A 1055 -9.99 7.67 10.70
N ILE A 1056 -10.71 8.34 11.62
CA ILE A 1056 -10.10 9.17 12.67
C ILE A 1056 -9.23 8.32 13.60
N ASN A 1057 -9.74 7.16 14.06
CA ASN A 1057 -9.02 6.29 14.97
C ASN A 1057 -7.75 5.72 14.34
N GLU A 1058 -7.87 5.28 13.10
CA GLU A 1058 -6.79 4.65 12.36
C GLU A 1058 -5.65 5.65 12.04
N LYS A 1059 -6.00 6.86 11.58
CA LYS A 1059 -5.04 7.95 11.39
C LYS A 1059 -4.42 8.39 12.72
N GLY A 1060 -5.21 8.40 13.80
CA GLY A 1060 -4.76 8.65 15.15
C GLY A 1060 -3.65 7.71 15.65
N VAL A 1061 -3.69 6.43 15.25
CA VAL A 1061 -2.63 5.45 15.58
C VAL A 1061 -1.30 5.85 14.93
N ILE A 1062 -1.31 6.21 13.65
CA ILE A 1062 -0.12 6.59 12.89
C ILE A 1062 0.47 7.89 13.45
N ILE A 1063 -0.38 8.89 13.67
CA ILE A 1063 0.02 10.25 14.04
C ILE A 1063 0.52 10.34 15.48
N GLY A 1064 -0.01 9.54 16.41
CA GLY A 1064 0.48 9.52 17.79
C GLY A 1064 1.97 9.16 17.94
N THR A 1065 2.51 8.34 17.04
CA THR A 1065 3.96 8.02 17.01
C THR A 1065 4.75 9.12 16.32
N PHE A 1066 4.24 9.66 15.21
CA PHE A 1066 4.84 10.79 14.51
C PHE A 1066 5.00 12.04 15.40
N LEU A 1067 3.95 12.49 16.08
CA LEU A 1067 3.96 13.71 16.91
C LEU A 1067 4.96 13.68 18.05
N ARG A 1068 5.25 12.49 18.61
CA ARG A 1068 6.30 12.32 19.60
C ARG A 1068 7.68 12.61 19.01
N GLN A 1069 7.93 12.10 17.80
CA GLN A 1069 9.18 12.32 17.08
C GLN A 1069 9.33 13.82 16.78
N VAL A 1070 8.26 14.46 16.29
CA VAL A 1070 8.20 15.91 16.07
C VAL A 1070 8.56 16.69 17.33
N GLY A 1071 7.97 16.37 18.49
CA GLY A 1071 8.27 17.06 19.74
C GLY A 1071 9.76 17.02 20.12
N ARG A 1072 10.44 15.90 19.85
CA ARG A 1072 11.88 15.77 20.13
C ARG A 1072 12.75 16.47 19.10
N SER A 1073 12.40 16.36 17.82
CA SER A 1073 13.05 17.11 16.74
C SER A 1073 12.96 18.61 16.98
N ILE A 1074 11.79 19.13 17.40
CA ILE A 1074 11.62 20.53 17.81
C ILE A 1074 12.59 20.87 18.94
N LYS A 1075 12.65 20.04 20.00
CA LYS A 1075 13.58 20.28 21.13
C LYS A 1075 15.03 20.33 20.68
N ARG A 1076 15.46 19.40 19.82
CA ARG A 1076 16.83 19.37 19.25
C ARG A 1076 17.12 20.60 18.41
N VAL A 1077 16.31 20.87 17.39
CA VAL A 1077 16.50 21.98 16.45
C VAL A 1077 16.48 23.32 17.17
N THR A 1078 15.52 23.55 18.07
CA THR A 1078 15.44 24.80 18.85
C THR A 1078 16.58 24.97 19.87
N SER A 1079 17.25 23.88 20.26
CA SER A 1079 18.44 23.91 21.11
C SER A 1079 19.76 24.01 20.35
N GLY A 1080 19.73 24.01 19.01
CA GLY A 1080 20.93 24.01 18.17
C GLY A 1080 21.63 22.66 18.05
N ASN A 1081 20.98 21.56 18.46
CA ASN A 1081 21.50 20.20 18.41
C ASN A 1081 20.80 19.36 17.32
N SER A 1082 20.54 19.95 16.15
CA SER A 1082 19.90 19.26 15.03
C SER A 1082 20.75 18.07 14.59
N GLU A 1083 20.11 16.92 14.36
CA GLU A 1083 20.80 15.78 13.78
C GLU A 1083 20.90 15.95 12.25
N PRO A 1084 22.11 15.93 11.67
CA PRO A 1084 22.32 16.35 10.29
C PRO A 1084 21.68 15.43 9.25
N PHE A 1085 21.37 14.17 9.59
CA PHE A 1085 20.78 13.19 8.68
C PHE A 1085 19.39 12.70 9.14
N ASN A 1086 18.77 13.40 10.09
CA ASN A 1086 17.38 13.13 10.46
C ASN A 1086 16.43 13.96 9.58
N GLU A 1087 15.49 13.29 8.90
CA GLU A 1087 14.57 13.91 7.95
C GLU A 1087 13.63 14.96 8.59
N ILE A 1088 13.18 14.76 9.84
CA ILE A 1088 12.32 15.73 10.54
C ILE A 1088 13.10 16.99 10.91
N ASP A 1089 14.31 16.81 11.46
CA ASP A 1089 15.19 17.92 11.82
C ASP A 1089 15.52 18.76 10.58
N ILE A 1090 15.83 18.08 9.45
CA ILE A 1090 16.04 18.72 8.14
C ILE A 1090 14.82 19.56 7.75
N SER A 1091 13.61 18.99 7.78
CA SER A 1091 12.41 19.70 7.32
C SER A 1091 12.07 20.96 8.12
N ILE A 1092 12.40 21.05 9.42
CA ILE A 1092 12.05 22.20 10.27
C ILE A 1092 13.20 23.16 10.58
N GLU A 1093 14.45 22.74 10.38
CA GLU A 1093 15.63 23.56 10.66
C GLU A 1093 15.60 24.88 9.87
N GLY A 1094 15.83 26.00 10.56
CA GLY A 1094 15.80 27.35 9.97
C GLY A 1094 14.40 27.88 9.60
N LYS A 1095 13.33 27.09 9.76
CA LYS A 1095 11.94 27.49 9.45
C LYS A 1095 11.09 27.80 10.68
N ILE A 1096 11.52 27.35 11.86
CA ILE A 1096 10.84 27.61 13.13
C ILE A 1096 11.09 29.05 13.56
N GLU A 1097 10.00 29.81 13.70
CA GLU A 1097 10.02 31.13 14.32
C GLU A 1097 9.69 31.03 15.81
N LYS A 1098 10.30 31.90 16.60
CA LYS A 1098 10.11 31.99 18.04
C LYS A 1098 9.78 33.42 18.41
N CYS A 1099 8.59 33.62 18.97
CA CYS A 1099 8.16 34.93 19.43
C CYS A 1099 7.51 34.87 20.81
N THR A 1100 7.40 36.02 21.46
CA THR A 1100 6.73 36.18 22.75
C THR A 1100 5.49 37.04 22.55
N ILE A 1101 4.35 36.61 23.08
CA ILE A 1101 3.10 37.36 22.98
C ILE A 1101 3.17 38.56 23.91
N ILE A 1102 3.01 39.76 23.36
CA ILE A 1102 2.95 41.01 24.11
C ILE A 1102 1.50 41.35 24.44
N LYS A 1103 0.59 41.11 23.48
CA LYS A 1103 -0.83 41.44 23.60
C LYS A 1103 -1.69 40.51 22.75
N THR A 1104 -2.83 40.08 23.29
CA THR A 1104 -3.87 39.32 22.56
C THR A 1104 -4.92 40.28 22.00
N GLY A 1105 -5.25 40.17 20.70
CA GLY A 1105 -6.16 41.07 19.99
C GLY A 1105 -5.45 42.20 19.23
N LYS A 1106 -6.22 43.16 18.69
CA LYS A 1106 -5.66 44.28 17.90
C LYS A 1106 -4.60 45.06 18.69
N CYS A 1107 -3.40 45.12 18.09
CA CYS A 1107 -2.50 46.25 18.22
C CYS A 1107 -3.24 47.50 17.69
#